data_AF-A0A174BY30-F1
#
_entry.id   AF-A0A174BY30-F1
#
_cell.length_a   1.000
_cell.length_b   1.000
_cell.length_c   1.000
_cell.angle_alpha   90.00
_cell.angle_beta   90.00
_cell.angle_gamma   90.00
#
_symmetry.space_group_name_H-M   'P 1'
#
loop_
_entity.id
_entity.type
_entity.pdbx_description
1 polymer ?
#
loop_
_entity_poly.entity_id
_entity_poly.type
_entity_poly.pdbx_seq_one_letter_code
_entity_poly.pdbx_strand_id
1 'polypeptide(L)'
;MWRTIDWDKMEDQLLRTQQRLARAAYSRDFEAVIALQKQIVRSLPAKVLAVRHVVQINSEAGVDGVRWKSDAEKMRAALSLTSRGYHAKPYRRIIVTERGKERRIHIPVAYDKAMQVLYAYSLDPVAESTADRKSFAFRKGRSMFDAHAYICAAFEGDNAPDWVVRADVKACYDSISHKWLLEHIPMDAKVLREFLRAGAVFAGELFPSEQGISMGATLSPILGNMTLDGLQRYLYEHLYPDGKIDYKNGNLIRYADDLIVAVRSLADGIAVLDLLNNFLAERGLKLNMDKTGVFHLAVGFDFLSRHYERKDEVLMVRPSQKAVNDFEQRLSEFILNFHGSQKTLIQRLNRRLSGWGNYHRVTDAYDAFRRIDTVVQGLLVKKMRQLHPKRQWEHIRKRYWFRTSQGKHIFAVQNKKSIQVLRLSALNLAEHKAIRTGFHPYLDQEYYLWLQHHRDDQKVSGSQRRAVWIHQSGKCYYCGLPMLLDQEIELVEIKPGNGHKPQNMAYIHKRCNYDIVRDESADTGVDVIALLDEVTELPEVEDPYYPLREFFRLCSRSPVTLTFSDIEEIIGDRLDWEAYFCEAWWFDEAAGMTSALWELEFPFHAITPSDREYCISSAWLSQGYRIMRLRLADRRIVFRRVVSGVSGLEIPKALTERKLPDKAVYEAKDFFDYLIKKYAL
;
A
#
# COMPACT_ATOMS: atom_id res chain seq x y z
N MET A 1 -19.46 18.74 16.98
CA MET A 1 -18.26 18.96 16.14
C MET A 1 -17.49 17.67 15.89
N TRP A 2 -16.89 16.97 16.87
CA TRP A 2 -16.16 15.71 16.56
C TRP A 2 -17.04 14.56 16.05
N ARG A 3 -18.21 14.34 16.68
CA ARG A 3 -19.18 13.30 16.24
C ARG A 3 -19.85 13.61 14.91
N THR A 4 -19.85 14.87 14.50
CA THR A 4 -20.50 15.37 13.29
C THR A 4 -19.51 15.48 12.12
N ILE A 5 -18.27 14.98 12.28
CA ILE A 5 -17.31 14.92 11.18
C ILE A 5 -17.73 13.82 10.22
N ASP A 6 -17.87 14.18 8.96
CA ASP A 6 -17.91 13.23 7.85
C ASP A 6 -16.49 12.71 7.60
N TRP A 7 -16.23 11.49 8.09
CA TRP A 7 -14.89 10.90 8.05
C TRP A 7 -14.44 10.52 6.65
N ASP A 8 -15.35 10.02 5.82
CA ASP A 8 -15.03 9.63 4.44
C ASP A 8 -14.66 10.87 3.64
N LYS A 9 -15.40 11.98 3.79
CA LYS A 9 -15.06 13.26 3.18
C LYS A 9 -13.69 13.80 3.63
N MET A 10 -13.35 13.68 4.92
CA MET A 10 -12.03 14.10 5.41
C MET A 10 -10.90 13.24 4.82
N GLU A 11 -11.11 11.92 4.73
CA GLU A 11 -10.17 10.99 4.12
C GLU A 11 -9.95 11.28 2.64
N ASP A 12 -11.02 11.50 1.88
CA ASP A 12 -10.96 11.82 0.46
C ASP A 12 -10.26 13.15 0.19
N GLN A 13 -10.54 14.19 0.98
CA GLN A 13 -9.88 15.48 0.85
C GLN A 13 -8.37 15.40 1.13
N LEU A 14 -7.99 14.64 2.17
CA LEU A 14 -6.57 14.38 2.46
C LEU A 14 -5.94 13.60 1.31
N LEU A 15 -6.58 12.52 0.84
CA LEU A 15 -6.09 11.67 -0.23
C LEU A 15 -5.86 12.47 -1.52
N ARG A 16 -6.82 13.28 -1.97
CA ARG A 16 -6.67 14.15 -3.16
C ARG A 16 -5.44 15.05 -3.07
N THR A 17 -5.17 15.62 -1.89
CA THR A 17 -3.99 16.47 -1.68
C THR A 17 -2.71 15.64 -1.66
N GLN A 18 -2.74 14.45 -1.06
CA GLN A 18 -1.61 13.50 -1.07
C GLN A 18 -1.30 12.98 -2.48
N GLN A 19 -2.30 12.81 -3.34
CA GLN A 19 -2.13 12.45 -4.75
C GLN A 19 -1.42 13.55 -5.54
N ARG A 20 -1.84 14.80 -5.37
CA ARG A 20 -1.14 15.95 -5.95
C ARG A 20 0.30 16.03 -5.46
N LEU A 21 0.52 15.79 -4.17
CA LEU A 21 1.86 15.76 -3.58
C LEU A 21 2.72 14.63 -4.16
N ALA A 22 2.16 13.43 -4.31
CA ALA A 22 2.84 12.31 -4.95
C ALA A 22 3.21 12.62 -6.40
N ARG A 23 2.31 13.23 -7.19
CA ARG A 23 2.61 13.65 -8.57
C ARG A 23 3.76 14.66 -8.61
N ALA A 24 3.74 15.68 -7.75
CA ALA A 24 4.80 16.67 -7.66
C ALA A 24 6.15 16.03 -7.26
N ALA A 25 6.15 15.12 -6.28
CA ALA A 25 7.34 14.41 -5.86
C ALA A 25 7.90 13.50 -6.96
N TYR A 26 7.03 12.80 -7.69
CA TYR A 26 7.40 11.94 -8.81
C TYR A 26 8.05 12.73 -9.96
N SER A 27 7.48 13.90 -10.29
CA SER A 27 8.04 14.83 -11.29
C SER A 27 9.22 15.66 -10.78
N ARG A 28 9.65 15.47 -9.52
CA ARG A 28 10.75 16.21 -8.86
C ARG A 28 10.53 17.73 -8.78
N ASP A 29 9.27 18.18 -8.72
CA ASP A 29 8.92 19.56 -8.45
C ASP A 29 8.94 19.82 -6.93
N PHE A 30 10.14 20.13 -6.43
CA PHE A 30 10.36 20.32 -4.99
C PHE A 30 9.68 21.57 -4.42
N GLU A 31 9.44 22.60 -5.24
CA GLU A 31 8.70 23.79 -4.80
C GLU A 31 7.22 23.45 -4.54
N ALA A 32 6.60 22.72 -5.47
CA ALA A 32 5.24 22.23 -5.29
C ALA A 32 5.13 21.23 -4.12
N VAL A 33 6.13 20.35 -3.94
CA VAL A 33 6.20 19.44 -2.78
C VAL A 33 6.15 20.23 -1.47
N ILE A 34 6.99 21.25 -1.31
CA ILE A 34 7.03 22.07 -0.08
C ILE A 34 5.69 22.78 0.14
N ALA A 35 5.09 23.34 -0.92
CA ALA A 35 3.81 24.03 -0.83
C ALA A 35 2.68 23.08 -0.40
N LEU A 36 2.59 21.89 -1.02
CA LEU A 36 1.56 20.89 -0.73
C LEU A 36 1.73 20.27 0.66
N GLN A 37 2.97 20.04 1.12
CA GLN A 37 3.21 19.59 2.50
C GLN A 37 2.71 20.60 3.53
N LYS A 38 3.00 21.90 3.31
CA LYS A 38 2.48 22.99 4.16
C LYS A 38 0.95 23.04 4.13
N GLN A 39 0.34 22.81 2.97
CA GLN A 39 -1.11 22.73 2.83
C GLN A 39 -1.69 21.58 3.66
N ILE A 40 -1.14 20.37 3.56
CA ILE A 40 -1.60 19.19 4.32
C ILE A 40 -1.52 19.45 5.83
N VAL A 41 -0.37 19.88 6.34
CA VAL A 41 -0.14 20.06 7.78
C VAL A 41 -1.04 21.15 8.38
N ARG A 42 -1.46 22.13 7.58
CA ARG A 42 -2.39 23.20 8.01
C ARG A 42 -3.86 22.82 7.87
N SER A 43 -4.18 21.83 7.05
CA SER A 43 -5.55 21.44 6.72
C SER A 43 -6.30 20.83 7.91
N LEU A 44 -7.59 21.16 8.05
CA LEU A 44 -8.44 20.54 9.06
C LEU A 44 -8.57 19.01 8.87
N PRO A 45 -8.77 18.48 7.64
CA PRO A 45 -8.85 17.03 7.42
C PRO A 45 -7.65 16.26 7.99
N ALA A 46 -6.43 16.71 7.69
CA ALA A 46 -5.23 16.03 8.18
C ALA A 46 -5.12 16.07 9.71
N LYS A 47 -5.47 17.21 10.34
CA LYS A 47 -5.39 17.38 11.80
C LYS A 47 -6.39 16.49 12.55
N VAL A 48 -7.64 16.44 12.10
CA VAL A 48 -8.66 15.60 12.75
C VAL A 48 -8.35 14.12 12.56
N LEU A 49 -7.89 13.73 11.37
CA LEU A 49 -7.46 12.35 11.07
C LEU A 49 -6.24 11.94 11.91
N ALA A 50 -5.29 12.85 12.12
CA ALA A 50 -4.11 12.59 12.95
C ALA A 50 -4.50 12.32 14.42
N VAL A 51 -5.40 13.12 14.99
CA VAL A 51 -5.93 12.86 16.34
C VAL A 51 -6.73 11.57 16.39
N ARG A 52 -7.57 11.31 15.40
CA ARG A 52 -8.37 10.07 15.32
C ARG A 52 -7.45 8.84 15.32
N HIS A 53 -6.37 8.88 14.53
CA HIS A 53 -5.38 7.82 14.46
C HIS A 53 -4.70 7.56 15.82
N VAL A 54 -4.30 8.62 16.55
CA VAL A 54 -3.68 8.47 17.89
C VAL A 54 -4.64 7.83 18.90
N VAL A 55 -5.92 8.23 18.86
CA VAL A 55 -6.96 7.70 19.74
C VAL A 55 -7.23 6.22 19.41
N GLN A 56 -7.35 5.87 18.13
CA GLN A 56 -7.67 4.51 17.69
C GLN A 56 -6.56 3.48 17.93
N ILE A 57 -5.29 3.89 17.95
CA ILE A 57 -4.16 2.98 18.21
C ILE A 57 -4.11 2.54 19.68
N ASN A 58 -4.83 3.22 20.58
CA ASN A 58 -4.83 2.98 22.04
C ASN A 58 -3.40 2.81 22.61
N SER A 59 -2.49 3.66 22.12
CA SER A 59 -1.10 3.66 22.55
C SER A 59 -0.96 4.07 24.02
N GLU A 60 0.05 3.50 24.69
CA GLU A 60 0.42 3.88 26.05
C GLU A 60 0.63 5.39 26.22
N ALA A 61 0.32 5.95 27.38
CA ALA A 61 0.49 7.39 27.60
C ALA A 61 1.98 7.78 27.63
N GLY A 62 2.28 9.02 27.24
CA GLY A 62 3.63 9.60 27.34
C GLY A 62 3.94 10.04 28.77
N VAL A 63 4.98 10.87 28.92
CA VAL A 63 5.44 11.37 30.24
C VAL A 63 4.39 12.19 30.98
N ASP A 64 3.45 12.82 30.26
CA ASP A 64 2.38 13.63 30.85
C ASP A 64 1.13 12.84 31.24
N GLY A 65 1.09 11.52 30.97
CA GLY A 65 -0.04 10.67 31.32
C GLY A 65 -1.34 10.95 30.54
N VAL A 66 -1.33 11.85 29.56
CA VAL A 66 -2.54 12.31 28.87
C VAL A 66 -3.01 11.28 27.82
N ARG A 67 -4.31 10.97 27.85
CA ARG A 67 -5.04 10.30 26.76
C ARG A 67 -6.33 11.07 26.48
N TRP A 68 -6.60 11.41 25.22
CA TRP A 68 -7.85 12.08 24.84
C TRP A 68 -9.00 11.08 24.83
N LYS A 69 -10.03 11.32 25.65
CA LYS A 69 -11.16 10.39 25.79
C LYS A 69 -12.45 11.01 25.28
N SER A 70 -12.72 12.25 25.71
CA SER A 70 -13.93 12.96 25.31
C SER A 70 -13.80 13.56 23.92
N ASP A 71 -14.93 13.74 23.25
CA ASP A 71 -14.99 14.33 21.91
C ASP A 71 -14.56 15.81 21.89
N ALA A 72 -14.78 16.52 22.99
CA ALA A 72 -14.32 17.90 23.15
C ALA A 72 -12.80 17.99 23.29
N GLU A 73 -12.15 17.04 23.99
CA GLU A 73 -10.69 16.96 24.06
C GLU A 73 -10.08 16.64 22.69
N LYS A 74 -10.65 15.67 21.97
CA LYS A 74 -10.19 15.28 20.63
C LYS A 74 -10.25 16.44 19.64
N MET A 75 -11.38 17.16 19.60
CA MET A 75 -11.51 18.31 18.72
C MET A 75 -10.57 19.46 19.10
N ARG A 76 -10.46 19.80 20.40
CA ARG A 76 -9.50 20.83 20.84
C ARG A 76 -8.07 20.46 20.47
N ALA A 77 -7.68 19.20 20.65
CA ALA A 77 -6.37 18.72 20.24
C ALA A 77 -6.15 18.87 18.74
N ALA A 78 -7.13 18.52 17.90
CA ALA A 78 -7.02 18.63 16.45
C ALA A 78 -6.85 20.09 16.02
N LEU A 79 -7.64 21.01 16.60
CA LEU A 79 -7.54 22.44 16.31
C LEU A 79 -6.24 23.06 16.82
N SER A 80 -5.67 22.52 17.90
CA SER A 80 -4.42 23.03 18.47
C SER A 80 -3.16 22.55 17.76
N LEU A 81 -3.22 21.52 16.89
CA LEU A 81 -2.07 21.07 16.11
C LEU A 81 -1.51 22.19 15.24
N THR A 82 -0.25 22.58 15.51
CA THR A 82 0.44 23.64 14.80
C THR A 82 1.96 23.43 14.84
N SER A 83 2.62 23.75 13.72
CA SER A 83 4.09 23.78 13.61
C SER A 83 4.68 25.05 14.21
N ARG A 84 3.89 26.13 14.33
CA ARG A 84 4.37 27.42 14.82
C ARG A 84 4.61 27.35 16.32
N GLY A 85 5.85 27.57 16.75
CA GLY A 85 6.23 27.49 18.17
C GLY A 85 6.13 26.08 18.75
N TYR A 86 6.19 25.05 17.91
CA TYR A 86 6.14 23.67 18.34
C TYR A 86 7.43 23.30 19.09
N HIS A 87 7.26 22.70 20.28
CA HIS A 87 8.33 22.11 21.06
C HIS A 87 7.92 20.71 21.51
N ALA A 88 8.73 19.71 21.19
CA ALA A 88 8.44 18.33 21.54
C ALA A 88 8.72 18.09 23.03
N LYS A 89 7.87 17.29 23.69
CA LYS A 89 8.15 16.83 25.05
C LYS A 89 9.04 15.59 25.01
N PRO A 90 9.86 15.36 26.06
CA PRO A 90 10.62 14.12 26.19
C PRO A 90 9.73 12.88 26.13
N TYR A 91 10.24 11.83 25.51
CA TYR A 91 9.53 10.57 25.39
C TYR A 91 9.54 9.80 26.71
N ARG A 92 8.50 9.02 27.00
CA ARG A 92 8.51 8.09 28.12
C ARG A 92 9.24 6.82 27.70
N ARG A 93 10.36 6.49 28.34
CA ARG A 93 11.08 5.24 28.08
C ARG A 93 10.47 4.09 28.87
N ILE A 94 10.17 3.00 28.18
CA ILE A 94 9.82 1.70 28.78
C ILE A 94 10.77 0.62 28.28
N ILE A 95 10.98 -0.41 29.09
CA ILE A 95 11.77 -1.59 28.72
C ILE A 95 10.81 -2.75 28.53
N VAL A 96 10.83 -3.35 27.36
CA VAL A 96 10.04 -4.54 27.03
C VAL A 96 11.00 -5.67 26.69
N THR A 97 10.86 -6.80 27.37
CA THR A 97 11.66 -7.99 27.08
C THR A 97 10.99 -8.78 25.95
N GLU A 98 11.64 -8.84 24.79
CA GLU A 98 11.18 -9.62 23.65
C GLU A 98 12.26 -10.66 23.26
N ARG A 99 11.89 -11.95 23.28
CA ARG A 99 12.82 -13.07 22.99
C ARG A 99 14.11 -13.03 23.83
N GLY A 100 13.98 -12.71 25.12
CA GLY A 100 15.12 -12.60 26.05
C GLY A 100 16.01 -11.38 25.84
N LYS A 101 15.69 -10.49 24.90
CA LYS A 101 16.39 -9.22 24.69
C LYS A 101 15.54 -8.07 25.20
N GLU A 102 16.18 -7.16 25.93
CA GLU A 102 15.54 -5.91 26.34
C GLU A 102 15.47 -4.95 25.14
N ARG A 103 14.26 -4.46 24.87
CA ARG A 103 14.00 -3.40 23.88
C ARG A 103 13.57 -2.15 24.61
N ARG A 104 14.26 -1.05 24.32
CA ARG A 104 13.94 0.28 24.84
C ARG A 104 12.93 0.92 23.88
N ILE A 105 11.72 1.18 24.37
CA ILE A 105 10.67 1.82 23.57
C ILE A 105 10.47 3.22 24.13
N HIS A 106 10.53 4.22 23.26
CA HIS A 106 10.27 5.60 23.63
C HIS A 106 8.88 6.02 23.14
N ILE A 107 8.02 6.39 24.07
CA ILE A 107 6.60 6.70 23.83
C ILE A 107 6.39 8.22 23.93
N PRO A 108 6.03 8.90 22.82
CA PRO A 108 5.74 10.33 22.87
C PRO A 108 4.43 10.63 23.61
N VAL A 109 4.22 11.89 23.99
CA VAL A 109 2.92 12.34 24.52
C VAL A 109 1.87 12.37 23.41
N ALA A 110 0.58 12.39 23.77
CA ALA A 110 -0.51 12.30 22.79
C ALA A 110 -0.45 13.39 21.70
N TYR A 111 -0.13 14.62 22.09
CA TYR A 111 0.03 15.75 21.16
C TYR A 111 1.17 15.52 20.17
N ASP A 112 2.33 15.07 20.65
CA ASP A 112 3.50 14.79 19.80
C ASP A 112 3.27 13.61 18.87
N LYS A 113 2.54 12.57 19.31
CA LYS A 113 2.09 11.49 18.43
C LYS A 113 1.23 12.03 17.29
N ALA A 114 0.30 12.93 17.60
CA ALA A 114 -0.57 13.51 16.59
C ALA A 114 0.21 14.42 15.63
N MET A 115 1.18 15.19 16.12
CA MET A 115 2.11 15.95 15.27
C MET A 115 2.95 15.02 14.37
N GLN A 116 3.46 13.90 14.88
CA GLN A 116 4.18 12.92 14.07
C GLN A 116 3.29 12.29 12.99
N VAL A 117 2.04 11.95 13.31
CA VAL A 117 1.07 11.42 12.33
C VAL A 117 0.74 12.47 11.26
N LEU A 118 0.53 13.72 11.68
CA LEU A 118 0.24 14.84 10.79
C LEU A 118 1.38 15.04 9.77
N TYR A 119 2.62 15.01 10.23
CA TYR A 119 3.79 15.08 9.36
C TYR A 119 4.00 13.81 8.53
N ALA A 120 3.65 12.63 9.06
CA ALA A 120 3.66 11.38 8.29
C ALA A 120 2.71 11.46 7.09
N TYR A 121 1.52 12.06 7.22
CA TYR A 121 0.63 12.27 6.07
C TYR A 121 1.23 13.15 4.97
N SER A 122 2.12 14.08 5.34
CA SER A 122 2.83 14.94 4.38
C SER A 122 4.12 14.33 3.84
N LEU A 123 4.71 13.36 4.53
CA LEU A 123 6.00 12.76 4.14
C LEU A 123 5.82 11.45 3.37
N ASP A 124 4.84 10.63 3.74
CA ASP A 124 4.61 9.30 3.15
C ASP A 124 4.40 9.32 1.62
N PRO A 125 3.64 10.25 1.01
CA PRO A 125 3.52 10.31 -0.45
C PRO A 125 4.85 10.62 -1.14
N VAL A 126 5.69 11.47 -0.54
CA VAL A 126 7.03 11.80 -1.06
C VAL A 126 7.95 10.60 -0.92
N ALA A 127 7.95 9.96 0.25
CA ALA A 127 8.74 8.76 0.52
C ALA A 127 8.41 7.64 -0.48
N GLU A 128 7.13 7.37 -0.75
CA GLU A 128 6.71 6.37 -1.74
C GLU A 128 7.15 6.73 -3.17
N SER A 129 7.19 8.02 -3.53
CA SER A 129 7.64 8.48 -4.85
C SER A 129 9.15 8.34 -5.05
N THR A 130 9.95 8.41 -3.98
CA THR A 130 11.42 8.35 -4.04
C THR A 130 12.00 7.01 -3.62
N ALA A 131 11.19 6.10 -3.09
CA ALA A 131 11.65 4.85 -2.48
C ALA A 131 12.19 3.82 -3.50
N ASP A 132 13.07 2.95 -3.02
CA ASP A 132 13.58 1.84 -3.82
C ASP A 132 12.44 0.86 -4.17
N ARG A 133 12.45 0.34 -5.39
CA ARG A 133 11.35 -0.49 -5.93
C ARG A 133 11.19 -1.83 -5.20
N LYS A 134 12.30 -2.45 -4.79
CA LYS A 134 12.34 -3.73 -4.04
C LYS A 134 12.56 -3.53 -2.53
N SER A 135 12.01 -2.45 -1.98
CA SER A 135 11.88 -2.22 -0.55
C SER A 135 10.43 -2.46 -0.10
N PHE A 136 10.21 -3.33 0.88
CA PHE A 136 8.85 -3.82 1.19
C PHE A 136 8.32 -3.45 2.58
N ALA A 137 9.17 -3.33 3.60
CA ALA A 137 8.70 -3.13 4.96
C ALA A 137 8.11 -1.73 5.19
N PHE A 138 7.08 -1.65 6.03
CA PHE A 138 6.45 -0.39 6.47
C PHE A 138 5.92 0.50 5.33
N ARG A 139 5.60 -0.10 4.18
CA ARG A 139 5.10 0.60 2.99
C ARG A 139 3.71 0.14 2.63
N LYS A 140 2.88 1.06 2.12
CA LYS A 140 1.47 0.76 1.82
C LYS A 140 1.37 -0.30 0.73
N GLY A 141 0.57 -1.33 0.98
CA GLY A 141 0.33 -2.39 -0.01
C GLY A 141 1.52 -3.33 -0.21
N ARG A 142 2.58 -3.23 0.59
CA ARG A 142 3.74 -4.12 0.52
C ARG A 142 3.80 -4.98 1.77
N SER A 143 4.24 -6.23 1.62
CA SER A 143 4.27 -7.22 2.68
C SER A 143 5.54 -8.06 2.61
N MET A 144 5.83 -8.77 3.68
CA MET A 144 6.94 -9.72 3.71
C MET A 144 6.80 -10.86 2.70
N PHE A 145 5.57 -11.19 2.31
CA PHE A 145 5.30 -12.22 1.31
C PHE A 145 5.72 -11.77 -0.09
N ASP A 146 5.63 -10.46 -0.38
CA ASP A 146 6.14 -9.90 -1.62
C ASP A 146 7.66 -10.01 -1.69
N ALA A 147 8.34 -9.68 -0.58
CA ALA A 147 9.78 -9.86 -0.48
C ALA A 147 10.14 -11.34 -0.74
N HIS A 148 9.46 -12.29 -0.08
CA HIS A 148 9.67 -13.72 -0.31
C HIS A 148 9.48 -14.14 -1.77
N ALA A 149 8.38 -13.74 -2.42
CA ALA A 149 8.14 -14.07 -3.82
C ALA A 149 9.23 -13.52 -4.74
N TYR A 150 9.72 -12.30 -4.47
CA TYR A 150 10.84 -11.72 -5.22
C TYR A 150 12.18 -12.41 -4.93
N ILE A 151 12.37 -12.99 -3.75
CA ILE A 151 13.55 -13.80 -3.43
C ILE A 151 13.52 -15.09 -4.24
N CYS A 152 12.38 -15.79 -4.26
CA CYS A 152 12.22 -17.01 -5.06
C CYS A 152 12.50 -16.72 -6.54
N ALA A 153 11.84 -15.70 -7.10
CA ALA A 153 12.03 -15.30 -8.49
C ALA A 153 13.48 -14.87 -8.81
N ALA A 154 14.25 -14.39 -7.83
CA ALA A 154 15.65 -14.03 -8.03
C ALA A 154 16.58 -15.25 -8.11
N PHE A 155 16.16 -16.41 -7.58
CA PHE A 155 16.98 -17.62 -7.47
C PHE A 155 16.41 -18.82 -8.22
N GLU A 156 15.38 -18.63 -9.04
CA GLU A 156 14.76 -19.63 -9.92
C GLU A 156 15.19 -19.45 -11.38
N GLY A 157 15.31 -20.56 -12.12
CA GLY A 157 15.55 -20.60 -13.56
C GLY A 157 17.00 -20.88 -13.99
N ASP A 158 17.15 -21.26 -15.26
CA ASP A 158 18.42 -21.54 -15.90
C ASP A 158 19.26 -20.26 -15.90
N ASN A 159 20.41 -20.26 -15.20
CA ASN A 159 21.27 -19.09 -14.97
C ASN A 159 20.90 -18.19 -13.76
N ALA A 160 20.11 -18.67 -12.80
CA ALA A 160 19.90 -17.96 -11.54
C ALA A 160 21.20 -17.88 -10.69
N PRO A 161 21.49 -16.75 -10.03
CA PRO A 161 22.68 -16.60 -9.18
C PRO A 161 22.79 -17.69 -8.11
N ASP A 162 24.02 -18.11 -7.79
CA ASP A 162 24.31 -19.14 -6.78
C ASP A 162 24.70 -18.54 -5.42
N TRP A 163 25.04 -17.26 -5.38
CA TRP A 163 25.51 -16.58 -4.19
C TRP A 163 24.54 -15.48 -3.74
N VAL A 164 24.54 -15.20 -2.44
CA VAL A 164 23.74 -14.13 -1.85
C VAL A 164 24.53 -13.43 -0.77
N VAL A 165 24.55 -12.11 -0.83
CA VAL A 165 24.93 -11.28 0.30
C VAL A 165 23.70 -11.11 1.16
N ARG A 166 23.78 -11.51 2.42
CA ARG A 166 22.78 -11.15 3.44
C ARG A 166 23.44 -10.14 4.36
N ALA A 167 22.80 -8.98 4.52
CA ALA A 167 23.28 -7.94 5.41
C ALA A 167 22.21 -7.52 6.44
N ASP A 168 22.67 -7.22 7.64
CA ASP A 168 21.88 -6.73 8.78
C ASP A 168 22.54 -5.45 9.27
N VAL A 169 21.77 -4.39 9.48
CA VAL A 169 22.31 -3.11 10.00
C VAL A 169 22.33 -3.16 11.52
N LYS A 170 23.49 -2.85 12.11
CA LYS A 170 23.65 -2.88 13.57
C LYS A 170 22.88 -1.73 14.20
N ALA A 171 21.88 -2.07 15.04
CA ALA A 171 21.11 -1.12 15.83
C ALA A 171 20.63 0.08 15.00
N CYS A 172 20.02 -0.20 13.84
CA CYS A 172 19.68 0.79 12.81
C CYS A 172 19.02 2.02 13.44
N TYR A 173 17.89 1.85 14.11
CA TYR A 173 17.14 2.99 14.65
C TYR A 173 17.90 3.74 15.76
N ASP A 174 18.77 3.09 16.53
CA ASP A 174 19.52 3.75 17.60
C ASP A 174 20.75 4.54 17.09
N SER A 175 21.15 4.34 15.83
CA SER A 175 22.44 4.82 15.30
C SER A 175 22.32 5.84 14.17
N ILE A 176 21.13 6.03 13.58
CA ILE A 176 20.94 6.98 12.46
C ILE A 176 21.40 8.39 12.85
N SER A 177 22.20 9.01 11.98
CA SER A 177 22.67 10.38 12.17
C SER A 177 21.52 11.40 12.08
N HIS A 178 21.31 12.18 13.15
CA HIS A 178 20.37 13.31 13.14
C HIS A 178 20.76 14.37 12.10
N LYS A 179 22.07 14.61 11.94
CA LYS A 179 22.57 15.55 10.94
C LYS A 179 22.13 15.14 9.54
N TRP A 180 22.35 13.87 9.20
CA TRP A 180 21.96 13.33 7.90
C TRP A 180 20.45 13.44 7.67
N LEU A 181 19.63 13.07 8.66
CA LEU A 181 18.16 13.20 8.56
C LEU A 181 17.70 14.65 8.34
N LEU A 182 18.28 15.60 9.06
CA LEU A 182 17.90 17.01 8.93
C LEU A 182 18.30 17.62 7.58
N GLU A 183 19.33 17.08 6.93
CA GLU A 183 19.82 17.53 5.62
C GLU A 183 19.05 16.88 4.45
N HIS A 184 18.61 15.62 4.60
CA HIS A 184 18.10 14.82 3.47
C HIS A 184 16.60 14.53 3.50
N ILE A 185 15.91 14.69 4.64
CA ILE A 185 14.46 14.42 4.71
C ILE A 185 13.68 15.68 4.29
N PRO A 186 12.83 15.59 3.23
CA PRO A 186 12.07 16.72 2.72
C PRO A 186 10.85 17.00 3.59
N MET A 187 11.08 17.57 4.77
CA MET A 187 10.04 18.05 5.67
C MET A 187 10.50 19.32 6.40
N ASP A 188 9.64 19.90 7.24
CA ASP A 188 10.03 21.02 8.09
C ASP A 188 11.15 20.62 9.06
N ALA A 189 12.38 21.07 8.75
CA ALA A 189 13.58 20.76 9.53
C ALA A 189 13.52 21.25 10.98
N LYS A 190 12.74 22.30 11.29
CA LYS A 190 12.58 22.76 12.68
C LYS A 190 11.77 21.73 13.46
N VAL A 191 10.65 21.28 12.90
CA VAL A 191 9.80 20.27 13.55
C VAL A 191 10.47 18.91 13.61
N LEU A 192 11.19 18.50 12.56
CA LEU A 192 11.97 17.26 12.59
C LEU A 192 13.02 17.30 13.71
N ARG A 193 13.72 18.42 13.88
CA ARG A 193 14.71 18.59 14.94
C ARG A 193 14.09 18.43 16.34
N GLU A 194 12.90 18.99 16.56
CA GLU A 194 12.16 18.82 17.81
C GLU A 194 11.87 17.34 18.09
N PHE A 195 11.38 16.59 17.10
CA PHE A 195 11.12 15.15 17.25
C PHE A 195 12.38 14.33 17.57
N LEU A 196 13.51 14.67 16.93
CA LEU A 196 14.78 13.95 17.08
C LEU A 196 15.45 14.26 18.42
N ARG A 197 15.41 15.51 18.87
CA ARG A 197 16.11 15.99 20.09
C ARG A 197 15.26 15.98 21.36
N ALA A 198 14.02 15.51 21.30
CA ALA A 198 13.11 15.45 22.44
C ALA A 198 13.71 14.72 23.67
N GLY A 199 14.61 13.76 23.45
CA GLY A 199 15.17 12.92 24.52
C GLY A 199 14.14 11.96 25.09
N ALA A 200 14.50 11.28 26.18
CA ALA A 200 13.63 10.33 26.87
C ALA A 200 13.75 10.41 28.39
N VAL A 201 12.64 10.28 29.10
CA VAL A 201 12.61 10.19 30.56
C VAL A 201 12.50 8.73 30.99
N PHE A 202 13.36 8.32 31.92
CA PHE A 202 13.36 7.01 32.54
C PHE A 202 13.69 7.14 34.03
N ALA A 203 12.92 6.48 34.89
CA ALA A 203 13.12 6.50 36.36
C ALA A 203 13.24 7.93 36.98
N GLY A 204 12.57 8.92 36.38
CA GLY A 204 12.60 10.32 36.85
C GLY A 204 13.74 11.16 36.28
N GLU A 205 14.66 10.57 35.51
CA GLU A 205 15.79 11.26 34.90
C GLU A 205 15.58 11.49 33.40
N LEU A 206 16.04 12.64 32.89
CA LEU A 206 16.03 12.99 31.48
C LEU A 206 17.33 12.54 30.80
N PHE A 207 17.20 11.74 29.75
CA PHE A 207 18.28 11.27 28.89
C PHE A 207 18.20 12.01 27.54
N PRO A 208 19.18 12.85 27.20
CA PRO A 208 19.26 13.48 25.89
C PRO A 208 19.37 12.44 24.75
N SER A 209 18.92 12.82 23.55
CA SER A 209 19.10 12.02 22.33
C SER A 209 19.94 12.81 21.33
N GLU A 210 21.12 12.28 21.02
CA GLU A 210 22.08 12.89 20.08
C GLU A 210 22.09 12.21 18.71
N GLN A 211 21.58 10.99 18.65
CA GLN A 211 21.45 10.17 17.45
C GLN A 211 20.26 9.21 17.57
N GLY A 212 19.89 8.62 16.43
CA GLY A 212 18.82 7.63 16.32
C GLY A 212 17.41 8.21 16.25
N ILE A 213 16.45 7.33 16.03
CA ILE A 213 15.01 7.59 15.96
C ILE A 213 14.28 6.63 16.90
N SER A 214 13.15 7.08 17.47
CA SER A 214 12.40 6.22 18.39
C SER A 214 11.72 5.06 17.66
N MET A 215 11.92 3.83 18.12
CA MET A 215 11.18 2.64 17.65
C MET A 215 9.66 2.71 17.86
N GLY A 216 9.17 3.58 18.76
CA GLY A 216 7.75 3.70 19.09
C GLY A 216 7.03 4.87 18.41
N ALA A 217 7.75 5.69 17.63
CA ALA A 217 7.21 6.89 16.98
C ALA A 217 6.64 6.57 15.59
N THR A 218 5.49 7.17 15.25
CA THR A 218 4.78 6.86 14.00
C THR A 218 5.55 7.28 12.74
N LEU A 219 6.36 8.33 12.85
CA LEU A 219 7.15 8.85 11.74
C LEU A 219 8.42 8.01 11.48
N SER A 220 8.93 7.29 12.49
CA SER A 220 10.21 6.59 12.42
C SER A 220 10.32 5.54 11.31
N PRO A 221 9.30 4.71 11.01
CA PRO A 221 9.39 3.78 9.90
C PRO A 221 9.61 4.46 8.55
N ILE A 222 8.99 5.62 8.32
CA ILE A 222 9.17 6.41 7.10
C ILE A 222 10.61 6.94 7.05
N LEU A 223 11.09 7.55 8.15
CA LEU A 223 12.47 8.07 8.25
C LEU A 223 13.51 6.97 8.05
N GLY A 224 13.31 5.81 8.67
CA GLY A 224 14.21 4.66 8.54
C GLY A 224 14.26 4.13 7.11
N ASN A 225 13.12 4.07 6.42
CA ASN A 225 13.09 3.69 5.00
C ASN A 225 13.78 4.73 4.11
N MET A 226 13.44 6.02 4.24
CA MET A 226 14.08 7.09 3.46
C MET A 226 15.59 7.18 3.71
N THR A 227 16.05 6.80 4.91
CA THR A 227 17.49 6.71 5.20
C THR A 227 18.20 5.67 4.34
N LEU A 228 17.53 4.55 4.07
CA LEU A 228 18.10 3.44 3.30
C LEU A 228 17.70 3.45 1.83
N ASP A 229 16.77 4.33 1.42
CA ASP A 229 16.40 4.50 0.01
C ASP A 229 17.52 5.17 -0.80
N GLY A 230 17.59 4.84 -2.09
CA GLY A 230 18.72 5.18 -2.94
C GLY A 230 19.85 4.15 -2.89
N LEU A 231 19.78 3.16 -1.99
CA LEU A 231 20.73 2.05 -1.93
C LEU A 231 20.69 1.22 -3.22
N GLN A 232 19.48 0.96 -3.74
CA GLN A 232 19.32 0.20 -4.99
C GLN A 232 20.07 0.87 -6.14
N ARG A 233 19.89 2.19 -6.29
CA ARG A 233 20.58 2.98 -7.31
C ARG A 233 22.09 2.99 -7.08
N TYR A 234 22.52 3.27 -5.85
CA TYR A 234 23.94 3.31 -5.49
C TYR A 234 24.65 1.99 -5.82
N LEU A 235 24.10 0.85 -5.41
CA LEU A 235 24.70 -0.45 -5.74
C LEU A 235 24.74 -0.69 -7.25
N TYR A 236 23.67 -0.40 -7.97
CA TYR A 236 23.59 -0.70 -9.40
C TYR A 236 24.51 0.17 -10.25
N GLU A 237 24.67 1.46 -9.91
CA GLU A 237 25.62 2.35 -10.58
C GLU A 237 27.07 1.88 -10.42
N HIS A 238 27.42 1.27 -9.27
CA HIS A 238 28.78 0.78 -9.01
C HIS A 238 29.02 -0.64 -9.54
N LEU A 239 28.02 -1.51 -9.50
CA LEU A 239 28.13 -2.90 -9.96
C LEU A 239 27.97 -3.05 -11.48
N TYR A 240 27.21 -2.14 -12.10
CA TYR A 240 26.87 -2.21 -13.53
C TYR A 240 27.12 -0.86 -14.24
N PRO A 241 28.37 -0.37 -14.26
CA PRO A 241 28.70 0.95 -14.81
C PRO A 241 28.38 1.09 -16.31
N ASP A 242 28.38 -0.02 -17.06
CA ASP A 242 28.09 -0.05 -18.50
C ASP A 242 26.57 -0.03 -18.83
N GLY A 243 25.71 0.18 -17.83
CA GLY A 243 24.27 0.42 -18.02
C GLY A 243 23.44 -0.80 -18.41
N LYS A 244 24.04 -1.97 -18.64
CA LYS A 244 23.32 -3.25 -18.74
C LYS A 244 22.88 -3.67 -17.34
N ILE A 245 21.73 -3.16 -16.91
CA ILE A 245 21.03 -3.66 -15.71
C ILE A 245 20.46 -5.03 -16.07
N ASP A 246 21.34 -6.03 -16.15
CA ASP A 246 20.90 -7.41 -16.21
C ASP A 246 20.42 -7.79 -14.80
N TYR A 247 19.11 -7.75 -14.58
CA TYR A 247 18.51 -8.24 -13.34
C TYR A 247 18.76 -9.73 -13.09
N LYS A 248 19.35 -10.47 -14.06
CA LYS A 248 19.91 -11.80 -13.84
C LYS A 248 21.21 -11.79 -13.02
N ASN A 249 21.87 -10.65 -12.79
CA ASN A 249 23.18 -10.59 -12.09
C ASN A 249 23.12 -10.11 -10.63
N GLY A 250 21.96 -9.66 -10.14
CA GLY A 250 21.84 -9.32 -8.72
C GLY A 250 20.66 -8.43 -8.37
N ASN A 251 19.77 -8.98 -7.56
CA ASN A 251 18.56 -8.30 -7.10
C ASN A 251 18.74 -7.88 -5.64
N LEU A 252 18.74 -6.56 -5.38
CA LEU A 252 18.57 -6.04 -4.03
C LEU A 252 17.12 -6.29 -3.61
N ILE A 253 16.93 -6.92 -2.46
CA ILE A 253 15.63 -7.08 -1.81
C ILE A 253 15.79 -6.62 -0.37
N ARG A 254 15.00 -5.63 0.02
CA ARG A 254 15.09 -4.98 1.34
C ARG A 254 13.78 -5.10 2.09
N TYR A 255 13.87 -5.56 3.34
CA TYR A 255 12.77 -5.54 4.30
C TYR A 255 13.22 -4.77 5.55
N ALA A 256 12.96 -3.46 5.55
CA ALA A 256 13.50 -2.51 6.53
C ALA A 256 15.03 -2.47 6.48
N ASP A 257 15.71 -2.88 7.55
CA ASP A 257 17.16 -2.96 7.69
C ASP A 257 17.75 -4.33 7.34
N ASP A 258 16.91 -5.38 7.27
CA ASP A 258 17.28 -6.69 6.73
C ASP A 258 17.31 -6.61 5.19
N LEU A 259 18.47 -6.88 4.57
CA LEU A 259 18.61 -6.84 3.12
C LEU A 259 19.35 -8.06 2.58
N ILE A 260 19.02 -8.41 1.34
CA ILE A 260 19.80 -9.35 0.55
C ILE A 260 20.14 -8.78 -0.82
N VAL A 261 21.27 -9.21 -1.36
CA VAL A 261 21.69 -8.93 -2.73
C VAL A 261 22.10 -10.26 -3.35
N ALA A 262 21.36 -10.72 -4.36
CA ALA A 262 21.80 -11.87 -5.15
C ALA A 262 23.08 -11.49 -5.92
N VAL A 263 24.04 -12.41 -6.03
CA VAL A 263 25.33 -12.18 -6.71
C VAL A 263 25.81 -13.47 -7.36
N ARG A 264 26.61 -13.37 -8.42
CA ARG A 264 27.06 -14.55 -9.18
C ARG A 264 28.36 -15.17 -8.69
N SER A 265 29.17 -14.37 -8.01
CA SER A 265 30.44 -14.84 -7.46
C SER A 265 30.62 -14.36 -6.03
N LEU A 266 31.49 -15.07 -5.29
CA LEU A 266 31.93 -14.63 -3.98
C LEU A 266 32.62 -13.26 -4.03
N ALA A 267 33.39 -12.98 -5.10
CA ALA A 267 34.07 -11.71 -5.29
C ALA A 267 33.07 -10.54 -5.42
N ASP A 268 32.00 -10.71 -6.20
CA ASP A 268 30.92 -9.72 -6.29
C ASP A 268 30.24 -9.52 -4.94
N GLY A 269 30.07 -10.60 -4.18
CA GLY A 269 29.50 -10.53 -2.83
C GLY A 269 30.36 -9.71 -1.87
N ILE A 270 31.68 -9.86 -1.92
CA ILE A 270 32.62 -9.07 -1.11
C ILE A 270 32.57 -7.60 -1.54
N ALA A 271 32.59 -7.31 -2.84
CA ALA A 271 32.48 -5.95 -3.36
C ALA A 271 31.16 -5.27 -2.91
N VAL A 272 30.05 -6.00 -2.93
CA VAL A 272 28.75 -5.51 -2.42
C VAL A 272 28.81 -5.18 -0.93
N LEU A 273 29.51 -5.98 -0.10
CA LEU A 273 29.68 -5.68 1.32
C LEU A 273 30.45 -4.37 1.55
N ASP A 274 31.49 -4.11 0.76
CA ASP A 274 32.24 -2.86 0.83
C ASP A 274 31.39 -1.65 0.42
N LEU A 275 30.61 -1.79 -0.66
CA LEU A 275 29.67 -0.76 -1.10
C LEU A 275 28.60 -0.49 -0.05
N LEU A 276 28.05 -1.52 0.58
CA LEU A 276 27.08 -1.39 1.68
C LEU A 276 27.69 -0.65 2.88
N ASN A 277 28.92 -0.98 3.27
CA ASN A 277 29.62 -0.28 4.34
C ASN A 277 29.77 1.22 4.05
N ASN A 278 30.19 1.57 2.84
CA ASN A 278 30.36 2.97 2.43
C ASN A 278 29.03 3.74 2.45
N PHE A 279 27.98 3.15 1.85
CA PHE A 279 26.65 3.76 1.83
C PHE A 279 26.10 3.99 3.25
N LEU A 280 26.26 3.01 4.14
CA LEU A 280 25.78 3.10 5.52
C LEU A 280 26.58 4.11 6.35
N ALA A 281 27.90 4.20 6.14
CA ALA A 281 28.78 5.08 6.91
C ALA A 281 28.37 6.56 6.80
N GLU A 282 28.01 7.04 5.60
CA GLU A 282 27.51 8.40 5.38
C GLU A 282 26.26 8.75 6.23
N ARG A 283 25.45 7.73 6.54
CA ARG A 283 24.20 7.85 7.32
C ARG A 283 24.41 7.64 8.82
N GLY A 284 25.66 7.39 9.25
CA GLY A 284 26.00 7.03 10.63
C GLY A 284 25.72 5.57 10.99
N LEU A 285 25.45 4.72 10.00
CA LEU A 285 25.08 3.32 10.17
C LEU A 285 26.28 2.40 9.94
N LYS A 286 26.21 1.18 10.49
CA LYS A 286 27.24 0.14 10.33
C LYS A 286 26.60 -1.23 10.11
N LEU A 287 27.28 -2.09 9.36
CA LEU A 287 26.88 -3.48 9.24
C LEU A 287 27.07 -4.24 10.55
N ASN A 288 26.18 -5.21 10.79
CA ASN A 288 26.29 -6.17 11.85
C ASN A 288 27.03 -7.41 11.35
N MET A 289 28.34 -7.44 11.55
CA MET A 289 29.21 -8.50 11.04
C MET A 289 28.92 -9.89 11.62
N ASP A 290 28.23 -9.98 12.77
CA ASP A 290 27.83 -11.27 13.35
C ASP A 290 26.73 -11.98 12.55
N LYS A 291 25.98 -11.23 11.74
CA LYS A 291 24.85 -11.74 10.95
C LYS A 291 25.00 -11.51 9.45
N THR A 292 25.93 -10.64 9.07
CA THR A 292 26.18 -10.24 7.69
C THR A 292 27.22 -11.18 7.08
N GLY A 293 27.02 -11.59 5.83
CA GLY A 293 27.96 -12.46 5.12
C GLY A 293 27.52 -12.78 3.70
N VAL A 294 28.38 -13.52 3.00
CA VAL A 294 28.11 -14.07 1.67
C VAL A 294 27.86 -15.56 1.80
N PHE A 295 26.75 -16.04 1.25
CA PHE A 295 26.29 -17.42 1.38
C PHE A 295 26.11 -18.04 0.00
N HIS A 296 26.44 -19.34 -0.11
CA HIS A 296 26.18 -20.13 -1.31
C HIS A 296 24.85 -20.89 -1.16
N LEU A 297 23.99 -20.88 -2.17
CA LEU A 297 22.66 -21.49 -2.12
C LEU A 297 22.68 -23.01 -1.89
N ALA A 298 23.74 -23.71 -2.31
CA ALA A 298 23.89 -25.15 -2.03
C ALA A 298 24.00 -25.46 -0.53
N VAL A 299 24.51 -24.53 0.29
CA VAL A 299 24.50 -24.64 1.76
C VAL A 299 23.22 -24.03 2.33
N GLY A 300 22.72 -22.99 1.65
CA GLY A 300 21.52 -22.27 1.99
C GLY A 300 21.74 -21.15 2.99
N PHE A 301 20.72 -20.32 3.17
CA PHE A 301 20.75 -19.18 4.08
C PHE A 301 19.37 -18.92 4.69
N ASP A 302 19.38 -18.33 5.89
CA ASP A 302 18.16 -17.92 6.56
C ASP A 302 17.87 -16.43 6.31
N PHE A 303 16.64 -16.11 5.89
CA PHE A 303 16.15 -14.75 5.78
C PHE A 303 14.66 -14.69 6.10
N LEU A 304 14.25 -13.72 6.94
CA LEU A 304 12.85 -13.51 7.32
C LEU A 304 12.16 -14.79 7.86
N SER A 305 12.88 -15.52 8.73
CA SER A 305 12.44 -16.80 9.34
C SER A 305 12.26 -17.97 8.37
N ARG A 306 12.71 -17.84 7.11
CA ARG A 306 12.70 -18.88 6.08
C ARG A 306 14.12 -19.27 5.73
N HIS A 307 14.31 -20.53 5.36
CA HIS A 307 15.56 -21.09 4.88
C HIS A 307 15.44 -21.32 3.38
N TYR A 308 16.40 -20.80 2.61
CA TYR A 308 16.48 -20.91 1.16
C TYR A 308 17.70 -21.74 0.81
N GLU A 309 17.51 -22.81 0.05
CA GLU A 309 18.55 -23.79 -0.27
C GLU A 309 18.31 -24.32 -1.69
N ARG A 310 19.35 -24.43 -2.51
CA ARG A 310 19.25 -25.04 -3.85
C ARG A 310 19.72 -26.48 -3.77
N LYS A 311 18.85 -27.43 -4.10
CA LYS A 311 19.20 -28.86 -4.26
C LYS A 311 18.68 -29.37 -5.58
N ASP A 312 19.50 -30.15 -6.26
CA ASP A 312 19.14 -30.77 -7.54
C ASP A 312 18.55 -29.74 -8.52
N GLU A 313 19.19 -28.57 -8.60
CA GLU A 313 18.80 -27.42 -9.43
C GLU A 313 17.47 -26.73 -9.05
N VAL A 314 16.78 -27.22 -8.02
CA VAL A 314 15.52 -26.66 -7.53
C VAL A 314 15.76 -25.81 -6.28
N LEU A 315 15.18 -24.61 -6.25
CA LEU A 315 15.13 -23.80 -5.04
C LEU A 315 14.09 -24.37 -4.07
N MET A 316 14.56 -24.86 -2.93
CA MET A 316 13.72 -25.26 -1.82
C MET A 316 13.65 -24.15 -0.77
N VAL A 317 12.43 -23.78 -0.38
CA VAL A 317 12.19 -22.80 0.67
C VAL A 317 11.34 -23.41 1.77
N ARG A 318 11.83 -23.39 3.00
CA ARG A 318 11.17 -23.98 4.17
C ARG A 318 11.23 -23.06 5.38
N PRO A 319 10.40 -23.26 6.44
CA PRO A 319 10.61 -22.57 7.71
C PRO A 319 12.01 -22.83 8.26
N SER A 320 12.72 -21.79 8.67
CA SER A 320 14.06 -21.94 9.28
C SER A 320 13.99 -22.79 10.55
N GLN A 321 15.04 -23.59 10.80
CA GLN A 321 15.07 -24.47 11.98
C GLN A 321 14.97 -23.66 13.28
N LYS A 322 15.56 -22.46 13.30
CA LYS A 322 15.44 -21.51 14.40
C LYS A 322 14.00 -21.08 14.63
N ALA A 323 13.26 -20.71 13.58
CA ALA A 323 11.86 -20.30 13.72
C ALA A 323 10.95 -21.43 14.24
N VAL A 324 11.21 -22.66 13.81
CA VAL A 324 10.50 -23.85 14.32
C VAL A 324 10.81 -24.06 15.80
N ASN A 325 12.09 -24.10 16.19
CA ASN A 325 12.49 -24.30 17.59
C ASN A 325 11.95 -23.18 18.52
N ASP A 326 12.07 -21.92 18.11
CA ASP A 326 11.54 -20.77 18.85
C ASP A 326 10.02 -20.87 19.03
N PHE A 327 9.30 -21.43 18.04
CA PHE A 327 7.86 -21.62 18.15
C PHE A 327 7.50 -22.79 19.07
N GLU A 328 8.22 -23.91 18.99
CA GLU A 328 8.06 -25.06 19.91
C GLU A 328 8.26 -24.66 21.36
N GLN A 329 9.32 -23.89 21.65
CA GLN A 329 9.60 -23.39 22.99
C GLN A 329 8.44 -22.52 23.50
N ARG A 330 7.97 -21.56 22.70
CA ARG A 330 6.84 -20.68 23.06
C ARG A 330 5.55 -21.46 23.29
N LEU A 331 5.30 -22.51 22.50
CA LEU A 331 4.15 -23.39 22.69
C LEU A 331 4.28 -24.20 23.99
N SER A 332 5.47 -24.71 24.29
CA SER A 332 5.76 -25.42 25.52
C SER A 332 5.52 -24.54 26.75
N GLU A 333 6.16 -23.36 26.79
CA GLU A 333 5.99 -22.37 27.85
C GLU A 333 4.52 -21.99 28.03
N PHE A 334 3.80 -21.76 26.93
CA PHE A 334 2.39 -21.42 26.99
C PHE A 334 1.52 -22.56 27.51
N ILE A 335 1.59 -23.76 26.91
CA ILE A 335 0.68 -24.88 27.21
C ILE A 335 0.91 -25.40 28.62
N LEU A 336 2.18 -25.57 29.01
CA LEU A 336 2.54 -26.14 30.31
C LEU A 336 2.21 -25.18 31.46
N ASN A 337 2.41 -23.87 31.28
CA ASN A 337 2.11 -22.86 32.29
C ASN A 337 0.70 -22.26 32.16
N PHE A 338 -0.16 -22.80 31.29
CA PHE A 338 -1.51 -22.28 31.12
C PHE A 338 -2.38 -22.55 32.36
N HIS A 339 -3.12 -21.53 32.77
CA HIS A 339 -4.16 -21.59 33.80
C HIS A 339 -5.50 -21.13 33.19
N GLY A 340 -6.56 -21.89 33.43
CA GLY A 340 -7.90 -21.58 32.92
C GLY A 340 -8.61 -22.78 32.29
N SER A 341 -9.72 -22.50 31.62
CA SER A 341 -10.56 -23.55 31.03
C SER A 341 -9.94 -24.19 29.78
N GLN A 342 -10.33 -25.43 29.49
CA GLN A 342 -9.96 -26.12 28.25
C GLN A 342 -10.35 -25.31 27.00
N LYS A 343 -11.53 -24.68 27.01
CA LYS A 343 -12.00 -23.81 25.92
C LYS A 343 -11.03 -22.65 25.67
N THR A 344 -10.65 -21.94 26.73
CA THR A 344 -9.73 -20.79 26.65
C THR A 344 -8.33 -21.23 26.19
N LEU A 345 -7.84 -22.38 26.65
CA LEU A 345 -6.59 -22.98 26.18
C LEU A 345 -6.64 -23.20 24.66
N ILE A 346 -7.67 -23.90 24.17
CA ILE A 346 -7.84 -24.21 22.74
C ILE A 346 -7.91 -22.92 21.92
N GLN A 347 -8.70 -21.94 22.34
CA GLN A 347 -8.85 -20.67 21.61
C GLN A 347 -7.52 -19.91 21.49
N ARG A 348 -6.79 -19.74 22.60
CA ARG A 348 -5.50 -19.05 22.60
C ARG A 348 -4.41 -19.83 21.87
N LEU A 349 -4.42 -21.17 21.97
CA LEU A 349 -3.52 -22.04 21.22
C LEU A 349 -3.78 -21.93 19.71
N ASN A 350 -5.05 -22.04 19.29
CA ASN A 350 -5.43 -21.94 17.87
C ASN A 350 -5.06 -20.59 17.26
N ARG A 351 -5.13 -19.49 18.01
CA ARG A 351 -4.66 -18.18 17.54
C ARG A 351 -3.17 -18.20 17.20
N ARG A 352 -2.34 -18.77 18.09
CA ARG A 352 -0.89 -18.91 17.86
C ARG A 352 -0.58 -19.82 16.69
N LEU A 353 -1.24 -20.98 16.61
CA LEU A 353 -1.08 -21.92 15.51
C LEU A 353 -1.50 -21.29 14.18
N SER A 354 -2.67 -20.66 14.12
CA SER A 354 -3.15 -20.03 12.89
C SER A 354 -2.22 -18.92 12.41
N GLY A 355 -1.70 -18.08 13.32
CA GLY A 355 -0.74 -17.03 12.96
C GLY A 355 0.55 -17.60 12.36
N TRP A 356 1.16 -18.58 13.02
CA TRP A 356 2.39 -19.21 12.54
C TRP A 356 2.17 -20.02 11.25
N GLY A 357 1.05 -20.74 11.15
CA GLY A 357 0.65 -21.48 9.95
C GLY A 357 0.42 -20.56 8.75
N ASN A 358 -0.35 -19.49 8.91
CA ASN A 358 -0.59 -18.52 7.83
C ASN A 358 0.69 -17.82 7.36
N TYR A 359 1.66 -17.60 8.25
CA TYR A 359 2.94 -17.00 7.90
C TYR A 359 3.85 -17.94 7.08
N HIS A 360 3.84 -19.24 7.40
CA HIS A 360 4.71 -20.23 6.77
C HIS A 360 4.07 -21.02 5.63
N ARG A 361 2.74 -20.95 5.43
CA ARG A 361 2.04 -21.70 4.37
C ARG A 361 2.45 -21.35 2.94
N VAL A 362 3.21 -20.26 2.74
CA VAL A 362 3.76 -19.86 1.44
C VAL A 362 5.09 -20.54 1.09
N THR A 363 5.59 -21.38 1.98
CA THR A 363 6.83 -22.15 1.81
C THR A 363 6.52 -23.64 1.85
N ASP A 364 7.50 -24.49 1.54
CA ASP A 364 7.41 -25.92 1.82
C ASP A 364 7.49 -26.17 3.34
N ALA A 365 6.33 -26.02 3.98
CA ALA A 365 6.18 -26.06 5.43
C ALA A 365 5.52 -27.34 5.93
N TYR A 366 5.21 -28.31 5.06
CA TYR A 366 4.41 -29.47 5.42
C TYR A 366 5.05 -30.30 6.55
N ASP A 367 6.35 -30.59 6.45
CA ASP A 367 7.06 -31.34 7.49
C ASP A 367 7.20 -30.55 8.79
N ALA A 368 7.45 -29.24 8.70
CA ALA A 368 7.48 -28.37 9.86
C ALA A 368 6.10 -28.33 10.55
N PHE A 369 5.01 -28.30 9.77
CA PHE A 369 3.63 -28.31 10.28
C PHE A 369 3.30 -29.64 10.99
N ARG A 370 3.70 -30.78 10.42
CA ARG A 370 3.56 -32.09 11.07
C ARG A 370 4.36 -32.20 12.36
N ARG A 371 5.58 -31.67 12.37
CA ARG A 371 6.43 -31.62 13.56
C ARG A 371 5.76 -30.81 14.67
N ILE A 372 5.29 -29.59 14.37
CA ILE A 372 4.57 -28.76 15.34
C ILE A 372 3.28 -29.44 15.83
N ASP A 373 2.49 -30.05 14.95
CA ASP A 373 1.28 -30.79 15.35
C ASP A 373 1.62 -31.91 16.35
N THR A 374 2.71 -32.64 16.11
CA THR A 374 3.20 -33.71 17.01
C THR A 374 3.64 -33.15 18.36
N VAL A 375 4.40 -32.06 18.37
CA VAL A 375 4.84 -31.37 19.59
C VAL A 375 3.65 -30.88 20.40
N VAL A 376 2.66 -30.25 19.76
CA VAL A 376 1.43 -29.78 20.41
C VAL A 376 0.68 -30.94 21.05
N GLN A 377 0.52 -32.07 20.35
CA GLN A 377 -0.10 -33.26 20.94
C GLN A 377 0.67 -33.76 22.17
N GLY A 378 2.00 -33.89 22.07
CA GLY A 378 2.85 -34.31 23.18
C GLY A 378 2.74 -33.37 24.40
N LEU A 379 2.76 -32.06 24.18
CA LEU A 379 2.61 -31.04 25.23
C LEU A 379 1.23 -31.09 25.89
N LEU A 380 0.16 -31.28 25.12
CA LEU A 380 -1.19 -31.42 25.66
C LEU A 380 -1.33 -32.70 26.49
N VAL A 381 -0.76 -33.83 26.04
CA VAL A 381 -0.72 -35.07 26.84
C VAL A 381 0.01 -34.83 28.16
N LYS A 382 1.19 -34.19 28.12
CA LYS A 382 1.97 -33.84 29.31
C LYS A 382 1.17 -32.96 30.27
N LYS A 383 0.56 -31.88 29.78
CA LYS A 383 -0.28 -30.97 30.58
C LYS A 383 -1.48 -31.68 31.20
N MET A 384 -2.18 -32.53 30.45
CA MET A 384 -3.34 -33.25 30.99
C MET A 384 -2.93 -34.30 32.03
N ARG A 385 -1.78 -34.95 31.88
CA ARG A 385 -1.24 -35.84 32.92
C ARG A 385 -0.85 -35.08 34.19
N GLN A 386 -0.26 -33.88 34.05
CA GLN A 386 0.05 -33.00 35.20
C GLN A 386 -1.22 -32.54 35.93
N LEU A 387 -2.30 -32.26 35.20
CA LEU A 387 -3.59 -31.87 35.79
C LEU A 387 -4.33 -33.05 36.46
N HIS A 388 -4.07 -34.30 36.04
CA HIS A 388 -4.78 -35.48 36.52
C HIS A 388 -3.81 -36.60 36.95
N PRO A 389 -2.90 -36.37 37.92
CA PRO A 389 -1.81 -37.29 38.24
C PRO A 389 -2.28 -38.66 38.74
N LYS A 390 -3.47 -38.73 39.37
CA LYS A 390 -4.05 -39.95 39.93
C LYS A 390 -4.97 -40.71 38.97
N ARG A 391 -5.21 -40.21 37.75
CA ARG A 391 -6.14 -40.83 36.80
C ARG A 391 -5.37 -41.65 35.77
N GLN A 392 -5.90 -42.83 35.43
CA GLN A 392 -5.37 -43.63 34.33
C GLN A 392 -5.47 -42.87 32.99
N TRP A 393 -4.47 -43.07 32.13
CA TRP A 393 -4.37 -42.39 30.84
C TRP A 393 -5.62 -42.54 29.98
N GLU A 394 -6.23 -43.72 29.94
CA GLU A 394 -7.39 -43.98 29.09
C GLU A 394 -8.61 -43.13 29.46
N HIS A 395 -8.80 -42.86 30.76
CA HIS A 395 -9.84 -41.94 31.22
C HIS A 395 -9.55 -40.49 30.85
N ILE A 396 -8.29 -40.06 30.93
CA ILE A 396 -7.86 -38.72 30.50
C ILE A 396 -8.06 -38.58 28.98
N ARG A 397 -7.65 -39.59 28.21
CA ARG A 397 -7.77 -39.63 26.75
C ARG A 397 -9.22 -39.51 26.31
N LYS A 398 -10.12 -40.34 26.85
CA LYS A 398 -11.56 -40.27 26.56
C LYS A 398 -12.19 -38.92 26.97
N ARG A 399 -11.64 -38.28 28.00
CA ARG A 399 -12.10 -36.97 28.46
C ARG A 399 -11.73 -35.82 27.53
N TYR A 400 -10.51 -35.80 27.01
CA TYR A 400 -9.99 -34.61 26.32
C TYR A 400 -9.77 -34.80 24.80
N TRP A 401 -9.67 -36.05 24.33
CA TRP A 401 -9.51 -36.39 22.92
C TRP A 401 -10.71 -37.14 22.40
N PHE A 402 -11.12 -36.83 21.17
CA PHE A 402 -12.06 -37.64 20.42
C PHE A 402 -11.39 -38.26 19.19
N ARG A 403 -11.86 -39.43 18.80
CA ARG A 403 -11.42 -40.13 17.59
C ARG A 403 -12.30 -39.69 16.43
N THR A 404 -11.68 -39.21 15.36
CA THR A 404 -12.35 -38.92 14.08
C THR A 404 -12.66 -40.22 13.33
N SER A 405 -13.53 -40.15 12.31
CA SER A 405 -13.81 -41.25 11.38
C SER A 405 -12.54 -41.78 10.69
N GLN A 406 -11.56 -40.91 10.44
CA GLN A 406 -10.25 -41.26 9.90
C GLN A 406 -9.28 -41.83 10.95
N GLY A 407 -9.76 -42.20 12.14
CA GLY A 407 -8.95 -42.78 13.22
C GLY A 407 -8.04 -41.80 13.97
N LYS A 408 -7.99 -40.52 13.58
CA LYS A 408 -7.13 -39.50 14.18
C LYS A 408 -7.70 -39.01 15.51
N HIS A 409 -6.85 -38.81 16.52
CA HIS A 409 -7.21 -38.23 17.82
C HIS A 409 -7.09 -36.70 17.79
N ILE A 410 -8.15 -35.99 18.22
CA ILE A 410 -8.16 -34.53 18.28
C ILE A 410 -8.52 -34.06 19.68
N PHE A 411 -7.74 -33.12 20.22
CA PHE A 411 -8.03 -32.48 21.49
C PHE A 411 -9.17 -31.47 21.34
N ALA A 412 -10.28 -31.68 22.05
CA ALA A 412 -11.47 -30.83 21.95
C ALA A 412 -12.35 -30.89 23.19
N VAL A 413 -13.26 -29.92 23.31
CA VAL A 413 -14.25 -29.89 24.40
C VAL A 413 -15.32 -30.97 24.16
N GLN A 414 -15.54 -31.87 25.12
CA GLN A 414 -16.47 -33.02 24.95
C GLN A 414 -17.87 -32.60 24.49
N ASN A 415 -18.43 -31.57 25.14
CA ASN A 415 -19.80 -31.11 24.89
C ASN A 415 -19.91 -30.21 23.65
N LYS A 416 -18.80 -29.86 23.00
CA LYS A 416 -18.77 -29.00 21.81
C LYS A 416 -17.52 -29.28 20.96
N LYS A 417 -17.56 -30.38 20.22
CA LYS A 417 -16.45 -30.86 19.35
C LYS A 417 -15.99 -29.84 18.30
N SER A 418 -16.80 -28.84 17.98
CA SER A 418 -16.39 -27.73 17.10
C SER A 418 -15.26 -26.87 17.70
N ILE A 419 -15.08 -26.90 19.02
CA ILE A 419 -13.98 -26.25 19.73
C ILE A 419 -12.87 -27.29 19.90
N GLN A 420 -12.02 -27.38 18.88
CA GLN A 420 -10.92 -28.33 18.78
C GLN A 420 -9.62 -27.65 18.42
N VAL A 421 -8.49 -28.28 18.76
CA VAL A 421 -7.16 -27.79 18.38
C VAL A 421 -6.97 -27.89 16.88
N LEU A 422 -6.53 -26.79 16.26
CA LEU A 422 -6.20 -26.71 14.85
C LEU A 422 -4.98 -27.57 14.53
N ARG A 423 -4.98 -28.23 13.38
CA ARG A 423 -3.81 -28.94 12.85
C ARG A 423 -3.22 -28.17 11.69
N LEU A 424 -1.94 -27.85 11.80
CA LEU A 424 -1.21 -27.12 10.78
C LEU A 424 -1.02 -27.97 9.53
N SER A 425 -0.79 -29.29 9.69
CA SER A 425 -0.64 -30.20 8.57
C SER A 425 -1.88 -30.35 7.68
N ALA A 426 -3.03 -29.85 8.15
CA ALA A 426 -4.28 -29.80 7.39
C ALA A 426 -4.50 -28.45 6.68
N LEU A 427 -3.60 -27.47 6.87
CA LEU A 427 -3.66 -26.22 6.15
C LEU A 427 -3.17 -26.42 4.72
N ASN A 428 -3.90 -25.86 3.77
CA ASN A 428 -3.43 -25.79 2.39
C ASN A 428 -2.24 -24.85 2.31
N LEU A 429 -1.17 -25.31 1.66
CA LEU A 429 -0.10 -24.43 1.21
C LEU A 429 -0.69 -23.46 0.17
N ALA A 430 -0.17 -22.25 0.16
CA ALA A 430 -0.69 -21.17 -0.67
C ALA A 430 0.45 -20.52 -1.43
N GLU A 431 0.27 -20.28 -2.71
CA GLU A 431 1.20 -19.47 -3.47
C GLU A 431 0.91 -17.98 -3.23
N HIS A 432 1.96 -17.16 -3.11
CA HIS A 432 1.82 -15.72 -3.00
C HIS A 432 2.22 -15.05 -4.31
N LYS A 433 1.26 -14.39 -4.96
CA LYS A 433 1.53 -13.58 -6.15
C LYS A 433 2.15 -12.24 -5.74
N ALA A 434 3.37 -11.98 -6.20
CA ALA A 434 4.07 -10.73 -5.94
C ALA A 434 3.33 -9.52 -6.51
N ILE A 435 3.41 -8.39 -5.81
CA ILE A 435 2.95 -7.08 -6.31
C ILE A 435 3.80 -6.57 -7.46
N ARG A 436 3.30 -5.58 -8.21
CA ARG A 436 4.14 -4.79 -9.12
C ARG A 436 5.10 -3.93 -8.29
N THR A 437 6.41 -4.00 -8.54
CA THR A 437 7.40 -3.19 -7.79
C THR A 437 7.31 -1.69 -8.06
N GLY A 438 6.88 -1.30 -9.27
CA GLY A 438 6.65 0.09 -9.66
C GLY A 438 5.32 0.69 -9.20
N PHE A 439 4.46 -0.10 -8.53
CA PHE A 439 3.18 0.38 -8.01
C PHE A 439 3.36 1.51 -6.99
N HIS A 440 2.61 2.59 -7.13
CA HIS A 440 2.60 3.73 -6.21
C HIS A 440 1.23 3.84 -5.52
N PRO A 441 1.14 3.67 -4.19
CA PRO A 441 -0.13 3.52 -3.46
C PRO A 441 -1.04 4.74 -3.49
N TYR A 442 -0.52 5.91 -3.84
CA TYR A 442 -1.33 7.13 -4.02
C TYR A 442 -1.74 7.36 -5.48
N LEU A 443 -0.92 6.92 -6.44
CA LEU A 443 -1.17 7.20 -7.86
C LEU A 443 -1.97 6.06 -8.50
N ASP A 444 -1.72 4.82 -8.08
CA ASP A 444 -2.38 3.60 -8.55
C ASP A 444 -3.49 3.14 -7.58
N GLN A 445 -4.41 4.05 -7.22
CA GLN A 445 -5.39 3.79 -6.16
C GLN A 445 -6.29 2.57 -6.46
N GLU A 446 -6.65 2.35 -7.71
CA GLU A 446 -7.45 1.19 -8.12
C GLU A 446 -6.71 -0.13 -7.89
N TYR A 447 -5.44 -0.22 -8.34
CA TYR A 447 -4.61 -1.39 -8.06
C TYR A 447 -4.43 -1.58 -6.57
N TYR A 448 -4.27 -0.49 -5.81
CA TYR A 448 -4.14 -0.57 -4.36
C TYR A 448 -5.40 -1.15 -3.70
N LEU A 449 -6.59 -0.68 -4.09
CA LEU A 449 -7.87 -1.16 -3.58
C LEU A 449 -8.14 -2.61 -4.00
N TRP A 450 -7.84 -2.96 -5.26
CA TRP A 450 -7.90 -4.34 -5.75
C TRP A 450 -6.96 -5.25 -4.96
N LEU A 451 -5.72 -4.81 -4.73
CA LEU A 451 -4.71 -5.55 -3.99
C LEU A 451 -5.14 -5.76 -2.53
N GLN A 452 -5.73 -4.74 -1.92
CA GLN A 452 -6.36 -4.87 -0.61
C GLN A 452 -7.42 -5.95 -0.67
N HIS A 453 -8.46 -5.80 -1.49
CA HIS A 453 -9.55 -6.77 -1.63
C HIS A 453 -9.07 -8.21 -1.86
N HIS A 454 -8.07 -8.40 -2.72
CA HIS A 454 -7.52 -9.73 -3.02
C HIS A 454 -6.78 -10.35 -1.82
N ARG A 455 -5.98 -9.56 -1.10
CA ARG A 455 -5.29 -10.01 0.13
C ARG A 455 -6.27 -10.29 1.25
N ASP A 456 -7.32 -9.51 1.26
CA ASP A 456 -8.42 -9.53 2.18
C ASP A 456 -9.20 -10.85 2.01
N ASP A 457 -9.48 -11.27 0.78
CA ASP A 457 -10.01 -12.61 0.46
C ASP A 457 -9.08 -13.76 0.91
N GLN A 458 -7.75 -13.61 0.78
CA GLN A 458 -6.77 -14.65 1.13
C GLN A 458 -6.64 -14.91 2.65
N LYS A 459 -7.07 -13.96 3.48
CA LYS A 459 -6.98 -14.05 4.95
C LYS A 459 -8.04 -14.94 5.59
N VAL A 460 -9.08 -15.28 4.85
CA VAL A 460 -10.30 -15.78 5.44
C VAL A 460 -10.58 -17.21 5.00
N SER A 461 -10.47 -18.15 5.95
CA SER A 461 -10.85 -19.55 5.74
C SER A 461 -12.24 -19.83 6.34
N GLY A 462 -13.15 -20.34 5.51
CA GLY A 462 -14.51 -20.78 5.89
C GLY A 462 -15.61 -19.77 5.53
N SER A 463 -16.77 -20.28 5.07
CA SER A 463 -17.89 -19.50 4.54
C SER A 463 -18.43 -18.44 5.50
N GLN A 464 -18.59 -18.78 6.78
CA GLN A 464 -19.07 -17.84 7.80
C GLN A 464 -18.11 -16.68 8.05
N ARG A 465 -16.80 -16.94 8.01
CA ARG A 465 -15.80 -15.90 8.22
C ARG A 465 -15.69 -15.01 6.98
N ARG A 466 -15.83 -15.60 5.79
CA ARG A 466 -15.81 -14.86 4.52
C ARG A 466 -16.98 -13.89 4.44
N ALA A 467 -18.16 -14.30 4.91
CA ALA A 467 -19.32 -13.40 5.03
C ALA A 467 -19.02 -12.19 5.94
N VAL A 468 -18.44 -12.41 7.13
CA VAL A 468 -18.04 -11.30 8.03
C VAL A 468 -17.06 -10.35 7.35
N TRP A 469 -16.10 -10.91 6.64
CA TRP A 469 -15.06 -10.16 5.96
C TRP A 469 -15.60 -9.30 4.80
N ILE A 470 -16.46 -9.89 3.97
CA ILE A 470 -17.12 -9.21 2.85
C ILE A 470 -17.98 -8.06 3.40
N HIS A 471 -18.72 -8.28 4.48
CA HIS A 471 -19.52 -7.22 5.13
C HIS A 471 -18.68 -6.04 5.63
N GLN A 472 -17.38 -6.23 5.82
CA GLN A 472 -16.47 -5.22 6.35
C GLN A 472 -15.59 -4.60 5.26
N SER A 473 -15.71 -5.07 4.02
CA SER A 473 -14.89 -4.61 2.89
C SER A 473 -13.39 -4.64 3.21
N GLY A 474 -12.94 -5.64 3.97
CA GLY A 474 -11.54 -5.79 4.38
C GLY A 474 -10.99 -4.73 5.34
N LYS A 475 -11.85 -3.84 5.83
CA LYS A 475 -11.52 -2.82 6.83
C LYS A 475 -11.70 -3.39 8.23
N CYS A 476 -10.80 -3.04 9.13
CA CYS A 476 -10.95 -3.36 10.54
C CYS A 476 -12.23 -2.70 11.07
N TYR A 477 -13.13 -3.49 11.64
CA TYR A 477 -14.39 -2.99 12.24
C TYR A 477 -14.19 -1.87 13.25
N TYR A 478 -13.05 -1.89 13.95
CA TYR A 478 -12.75 -0.96 15.02
C TYR A 478 -12.03 0.31 14.56
N CYS A 479 -10.95 0.18 13.76
CA CYS A 479 -10.17 1.35 13.34
C CYS A 479 -10.48 1.84 11.93
N GLY A 480 -11.30 1.13 11.15
CA GLY A 480 -11.64 1.48 9.76
C GLY A 480 -10.49 1.33 8.77
N LEU A 481 -9.26 1.08 9.23
CA LEU A 481 -8.12 0.89 8.35
C LEU A 481 -8.18 -0.47 7.64
N PRO A 482 -7.70 -0.54 6.38
CA PRO A 482 -7.52 -1.80 5.67
C PRO A 482 -6.65 -2.76 6.48
N MET A 483 -7.06 -4.03 6.52
CA MET A 483 -6.32 -5.07 7.21
C MET A 483 -5.40 -5.77 6.19
N LEU A 484 -4.07 -5.53 6.21
CA LEU A 484 -3.13 -6.11 5.24
C LEU A 484 -2.67 -7.55 5.58
N LEU A 485 -2.30 -8.37 4.57
CA LEU A 485 -2.01 -9.83 4.69
C LEU A 485 -1.05 -10.21 5.83
N ASP A 486 -0.06 -9.37 6.08
CA ASP A 486 0.99 -9.51 7.10
C ASP A 486 0.60 -8.99 8.49
N GLN A 487 -0.52 -8.26 8.59
CA GLN A 487 -1.03 -7.76 9.86
C GLN A 487 -1.85 -8.84 10.57
N GLU A 488 -1.53 -9.05 11.85
CA GLU A 488 -2.33 -9.94 12.70
C GLU A 488 -3.73 -9.36 12.89
N ILE A 489 -4.74 -10.12 12.44
CA ILE A 489 -6.15 -9.84 12.62
C ILE A 489 -6.78 -10.79 13.62
N GLU A 490 -7.80 -10.32 14.32
CA GLU A 490 -8.59 -11.09 15.26
C GLU A 490 -10.07 -10.97 14.89
N LEU A 491 -10.79 -12.08 14.97
CA LEU A 491 -12.24 -12.11 14.80
C LEU A 491 -12.88 -12.03 16.19
N VAL A 492 -13.63 -10.97 16.46
CA VAL A 492 -14.26 -10.69 17.76
C VAL A 492 -15.78 -10.67 17.65
N GLU A 493 -16.46 -10.88 18.77
CA GLU A 493 -17.90 -10.64 18.85
C GLU A 493 -18.14 -9.14 18.99
N ILE A 494 -19.05 -8.58 18.18
CA ILE A 494 -19.46 -7.17 18.25
C ILE A 494 -20.17 -6.94 19.59
N LYS A 495 -21.16 -7.79 19.90
CA LYS A 495 -21.81 -7.87 21.21
C LYS A 495 -21.42 -9.16 21.92
N PRO A 496 -20.62 -9.10 23.00
CA PRO A 496 -20.21 -10.29 23.75
C PRO A 496 -21.41 -11.08 24.26
N GLY A 497 -21.47 -12.37 23.98
CA GLY A 497 -22.50 -13.29 24.47
C GLY A 497 -23.65 -13.58 23.50
N ASN A 498 -23.80 -12.80 22.42
CA ASN A 498 -24.82 -13.03 21.39
C ASN A 498 -24.44 -14.11 20.34
N GLY A 499 -23.35 -14.83 20.58
CA GLY A 499 -22.92 -15.97 19.78
C GLY A 499 -22.23 -15.59 18.47
N HIS A 500 -21.75 -16.61 17.76
CA HIS A 500 -20.83 -16.47 16.63
C HIS A 500 -21.52 -16.42 15.26
N LYS A 501 -22.66 -15.71 15.14
CA LYS A 501 -23.31 -15.51 13.83
C LYS A 501 -22.54 -14.46 13.03
N PRO A 502 -22.46 -14.54 11.69
CA PRO A 502 -21.71 -13.55 10.89
C PRO A 502 -22.10 -12.10 11.17
N GLN A 503 -23.37 -11.82 11.48
CA GLN A 503 -23.86 -10.48 11.81
C GLN A 503 -23.37 -9.94 13.16
N ASN A 504 -22.90 -10.80 14.06
CA ASN A 504 -22.39 -10.44 15.38
C ASN A 504 -20.86 -10.65 15.49
N MET A 505 -20.20 -10.98 14.39
CA MET A 505 -18.75 -11.16 14.37
C MET A 505 -18.11 -10.04 13.56
N ALA A 506 -16.91 -9.64 13.94
CA ALA A 506 -16.17 -8.60 13.27
C ALA A 506 -14.67 -8.88 13.26
N TYR A 507 -14.03 -8.70 12.10
CA TYR A 507 -12.57 -8.68 12.04
C TYR A 507 -12.04 -7.33 12.49
N ILE A 508 -11.02 -7.40 13.35
CA ILE A 508 -10.27 -6.25 13.83
C ILE A 508 -8.77 -6.53 13.71
N HIS A 509 -7.91 -5.50 13.66
CA HIS A 509 -6.50 -5.77 13.93
C HIS A 509 -6.36 -6.30 15.36
N LYS A 510 -5.42 -7.21 15.61
CA LYS A 510 -5.16 -7.73 16.95
C LYS A 510 -4.78 -6.62 17.96
N ARG A 511 -4.13 -5.56 17.47
CA ARG A 511 -3.86 -4.33 18.25
C ARG A 511 -5.13 -3.56 18.65
N CYS A 512 -6.24 -3.74 17.93
CA CYS A 512 -7.53 -3.07 18.18
C CYS A 512 -8.43 -3.85 19.16
N ASN A 513 -7.98 -4.98 19.72
CA ASN A 513 -8.76 -5.88 20.55
C ASN A 513 -8.99 -5.41 22.00
N TYR A 514 -8.42 -4.26 22.41
CA TYR A 514 -8.40 -3.84 23.81
C TYR A 514 -9.63 -3.03 24.27
N ASP A 515 -10.52 -2.61 23.37
CA ASP A 515 -11.59 -1.63 23.67
C ASP A 515 -13.03 -2.17 23.56
N ILE A 516 -13.24 -3.48 23.69
CA ILE A 516 -14.55 -4.15 23.48
C ILE A 516 -15.51 -3.98 24.68
N VAL A 517 -15.57 -2.81 25.31
CA VAL A 517 -16.60 -2.53 26.33
C VAL A 517 -17.16 -1.11 26.16
N ARG A 518 -18.20 -0.95 25.31
CA ARG A 518 -19.51 -0.32 25.62
C ARG A 518 -20.39 -0.09 24.37
N ASP A 519 -21.63 -0.58 24.49
CA ASP A 519 -22.91 -0.38 23.76
C ASP A 519 -23.37 1.11 23.69
N GLU A 520 -24.39 1.58 22.94
CA GLU A 520 -25.37 1.05 21.96
C GLU A 520 -26.03 2.25 21.21
N SER A 521 -26.51 1.99 19.97
CA SER A 521 -27.59 2.64 19.18
C SER A 521 -27.68 4.17 18.95
N ALA A 522 -27.80 4.59 17.68
CA ALA A 522 -29.04 5.16 17.12
C ALA A 522 -28.92 5.34 15.59
N ASP A 523 -29.99 4.95 14.90
CA ASP A 523 -30.25 4.97 13.46
C ASP A 523 -30.90 6.29 13.05
N THR A 524 -30.45 6.93 11.97
CA THR A 524 -31.21 7.96 11.24
C THR A 524 -30.75 8.04 9.79
N GLY A 525 -31.69 7.87 8.87
CA GLY A 525 -31.50 7.82 7.42
C GLY A 525 -31.15 9.16 6.75
N VAL A 526 -30.72 9.04 5.49
CA VAL A 526 -30.30 10.12 4.61
C VAL A 526 -31.48 10.60 3.75
N ASP A 527 -31.65 11.91 3.66
CA ASP A 527 -32.65 12.56 2.81
C ASP A 527 -32.08 12.76 1.40
N VAL A 528 -32.68 12.07 0.42
CA VAL A 528 -32.25 12.01 -0.98
C VAL A 528 -32.69 13.26 -1.76
N ILE A 529 -33.58 14.09 -1.20
CA ILE A 529 -34.14 15.26 -1.91
C ILE A 529 -33.19 16.47 -1.85
N ALA A 530 -32.28 16.53 -0.86
CA ALA A 530 -31.24 17.57 -0.78
C ALA A 530 -30.07 17.38 -1.78
N LEU A 531 -29.99 16.24 -2.46
CA LEU A 531 -28.91 15.88 -3.39
C LEU A 531 -29.21 16.21 -4.86
N LEU A 532 -30.40 16.73 -5.17
CA LEU A 532 -30.87 16.91 -6.55
C LEU A 532 -31.08 18.38 -6.97
N ASP A 533 -30.76 19.36 -6.11
CA ASP A 533 -31.01 20.79 -6.37
C ASP A 533 -29.83 21.55 -7.02
N GLU A 534 -28.73 20.87 -7.39
CA GLU A 534 -27.52 21.50 -7.99
C GLU A 534 -27.27 21.13 -9.46
N VAL A 535 -28.29 20.83 -10.27
CA VAL A 535 -28.09 20.59 -11.71
C VAL A 535 -29.06 21.44 -12.54
N THR A 536 -28.77 22.73 -12.70
CA THR A 536 -29.33 23.54 -13.80
C THR A 536 -28.40 24.70 -14.17
N GLU A 537 -27.23 24.39 -14.74
CA GLU A 537 -26.56 25.28 -15.70
C GLU A 537 -25.91 24.41 -16.80
N LEU A 538 -26.27 24.66 -18.06
CA LEU A 538 -25.61 24.09 -19.24
C LEU A 538 -24.46 25.02 -19.63
N PRO A 539 -23.20 24.57 -19.74
CA PRO A 539 -22.14 25.42 -20.24
C PRO A 539 -22.24 25.54 -21.78
N GLU A 540 -22.23 26.77 -22.28
CA GLU A 540 -21.79 27.07 -23.64
C GLU A 540 -20.29 26.75 -23.72
N VAL A 541 -19.90 25.64 -24.36
CA VAL A 541 -18.50 25.27 -24.55
C VAL A 541 -18.13 25.38 -26.03
N GLU A 542 -17.21 26.30 -26.36
CA GLU A 542 -16.58 26.42 -27.68
C GLU A 542 -15.63 25.22 -27.92
N ASP A 543 -15.75 24.54 -29.07
CA ASP A 543 -14.87 23.43 -29.48
C ASP A 543 -13.41 23.91 -29.58
N PRO A 544 -12.50 23.47 -28.69
CA PRO A 544 -11.13 23.99 -28.60
C PRO A 544 -10.27 23.61 -29.83
N TYR A 545 -10.70 22.63 -30.63
CA TYR A 545 -9.98 22.18 -31.82
C TYR A 545 -10.57 22.73 -33.13
N TYR A 546 -11.53 23.66 -33.05
CA TYR A 546 -12.12 24.31 -34.23
C TYR A 546 -11.07 24.94 -35.16
N PRO A 547 -10.05 25.67 -34.68
CA PRO A 547 -9.01 26.24 -35.56
C PRO A 547 -8.25 25.17 -36.36
N LEU A 548 -7.96 24.03 -35.73
CA LEU A 548 -7.31 22.91 -36.39
C LEU A 548 -8.23 22.23 -37.41
N ARG A 549 -9.53 22.13 -37.10
CA ARG A 549 -10.54 21.64 -38.05
C ARG A 549 -10.62 22.53 -39.28
N GLU A 550 -10.59 23.84 -39.08
CA GLU A 550 -10.62 24.84 -40.14
C GLU A 550 -9.35 24.79 -41.01
N PHE A 551 -8.18 24.57 -40.41
CA PHE A 551 -6.94 24.31 -41.12
C PHE A 551 -7.08 23.12 -42.10
N PHE A 552 -7.61 21.98 -41.64
CA PHE A 552 -7.81 20.82 -42.51
C PHE A 552 -8.90 21.03 -43.58
N ARG A 553 -9.92 21.85 -43.29
CA ARG A 553 -10.97 22.21 -44.25
C ARG A 553 -10.41 23.01 -45.43
N LEU A 554 -9.51 23.95 -45.14
CA LEU A 554 -8.88 24.81 -46.14
C LEU A 554 -7.66 24.15 -46.82
N CYS A 555 -7.13 23.08 -46.25
CA CYS A 555 -5.97 22.40 -46.79
C CYS A 555 -6.28 21.65 -48.09
N SER A 556 -5.59 22.00 -49.17
CA SER A 556 -5.63 21.29 -50.46
C SER A 556 -4.46 20.30 -50.65
N ARG A 557 -3.48 20.30 -49.74
CA ARG A 557 -2.27 19.46 -49.81
C ARG A 557 -2.54 18.07 -49.19
N SER A 558 -1.94 17.04 -49.77
CA SER A 558 -1.93 15.66 -49.25
C SER A 558 -0.72 14.92 -49.84
N PRO A 559 0.26 14.48 -49.04
CA PRO A 559 0.29 14.49 -47.58
C PRO A 559 0.59 15.88 -46.98
N VAL A 560 0.15 16.10 -45.74
CA VAL A 560 0.45 17.29 -44.92
C VAL A 560 1.34 16.85 -43.78
N THR A 561 2.45 17.56 -43.55
CA THR A 561 3.32 17.31 -42.39
C THR A 561 3.21 18.47 -41.43
N LEU A 562 2.92 18.19 -40.17
CA LEU A 562 2.91 19.17 -39.08
C LEU A 562 3.83 18.70 -37.95
N THR A 563 4.50 19.64 -37.31
CA THR A 563 5.13 19.42 -36.00
C THR A 563 4.12 19.67 -34.89
N PHE A 564 4.42 19.23 -33.67
CA PHE A 564 3.57 19.50 -32.51
C PHE A 564 3.44 21.00 -32.27
N SER A 565 4.53 21.76 -32.44
CA SER A 565 4.52 23.22 -32.31
C SER A 565 3.65 23.90 -33.37
N ASP A 566 3.60 23.39 -34.60
CA ASP A 566 2.67 23.91 -35.62
C ASP A 566 1.21 23.67 -35.20
N ILE A 567 0.90 22.52 -34.58
CA ILE A 567 -0.45 22.21 -34.10
C ILE A 567 -0.82 23.11 -32.92
N GLU A 568 0.09 23.32 -31.97
CA GLU A 568 -0.07 24.25 -30.84
C GLU A 568 -0.30 25.69 -31.29
N GLU A 569 0.41 26.15 -32.33
CA GLU A 569 0.21 27.47 -32.93
C GLU A 569 -1.16 27.59 -33.61
N ILE A 570 -1.63 26.53 -34.28
CA ILE A 570 -2.95 26.52 -34.93
C ILE A 570 -4.08 26.54 -33.88
N ILE A 571 -3.99 25.76 -32.81
CA ILE A 571 -5.05 25.71 -31.77
C ILE A 571 -4.96 26.89 -30.79
N GLY A 572 -3.80 27.54 -30.67
CA GLY A 572 -3.58 28.66 -29.76
C GLY A 572 -3.35 28.26 -28.29
N ASP A 573 -3.09 26.98 -28.02
CA ASP A 573 -2.82 26.42 -26.69
C ASP A 573 -1.82 25.25 -26.78
N ARG A 574 -1.26 24.83 -25.64
CA ARG A 574 -0.37 23.67 -25.59
C ARG A 574 -1.15 22.37 -25.72
N LEU A 575 -0.53 21.39 -26.37
CA LEU A 575 -1.09 20.05 -26.40
C LEU A 575 -1.08 19.44 -24.99
N ASP A 576 -2.07 18.60 -24.72
CA ASP A 576 -2.14 17.80 -23.52
C ASP A 576 -0.87 16.95 -23.34
N TRP A 577 -0.51 16.64 -22.09
CA TRP A 577 0.69 15.87 -21.81
C TRP A 577 0.66 14.50 -22.51
N GLU A 578 -0.51 13.87 -22.62
CA GLU A 578 -0.70 12.59 -23.31
C GLU A 578 -0.25 12.64 -24.77
N ALA A 579 -0.39 13.78 -25.45
CA ALA A 579 0.05 13.96 -26.84
C ALA A 579 1.55 13.70 -27.02
N TYR A 580 2.35 13.99 -25.98
CA TYR A 580 3.80 13.90 -25.98
C TYR A 580 4.35 12.49 -25.70
N PHE A 581 3.55 11.64 -25.08
CA PHE A 581 4.03 10.36 -24.54
C PHE A 581 3.22 9.14 -24.99
N CYS A 582 2.02 9.33 -25.54
CA CYS A 582 1.10 8.25 -25.90
C CYS A 582 0.69 8.38 -27.36
N GLU A 583 0.92 7.34 -28.17
CA GLU A 583 0.41 7.35 -29.54
C GLU A 583 -1.11 7.28 -29.53
N ALA A 584 -1.68 6.52 -28.59
CA ALA A 584 -3.12 6.27 -28.48
C ALA A 584 -3.96 7.57 -28.43
N TRP A 585 -3.44 8.63 -27.79
CA TRP A 585 -4.06 9.95 -27.72
C TRP A 585 -4.41 10.55 -29.09
N TRP A 586 -3.54 10.35 -30.08
CA TRP A 586 -3.72 10.86 -31.43
C TRP A 586 -4.75 10.07 -32.23
N PHE A 587 -5.20 8.91 -31.75
CA PHE A 587 -6.08 8.00 -32.48
C PHE A 587 -7.46 7.81 -31.83
N ASP A 588 -7.73 8.44 -30.69
CA ASP A 588 -9.06 8.39 -30.06
C ASP A 588 -10.09 9.12 -30.91
N GLU A 589 -11.14 8.44 -31.35
CA GLU A 589 -12.10 8.97 -32.34
C GLU A 589 -13.30 9.70 -31.71
N ALA A 590 -13.58 9.50 -30.42
CA ALA A 590 -14.74 10.09 -29.74
C ALA A 590 -14.50 10.32 -28.23
N ALA A 591 -15.12 11.36 -27.68
CA ALA A 591 -15.10 11.66 -26.25
C ALA A 591 -15.61 10.47 -25.44
N GLY A 592 -14.86 10.08 -24.39
CA GLY A 592 -15.18 8.92 -23.55
C GLY A 592 -14.89 7.54 -24.18
N MET A 593 -14.35 7.48 -25.41
CA MET A 593 -13.87 6.22 -26.02
C MET A 593 -12.35 6.22 -26.12
N THR A 594 -11.72 5.23 -25.49
CA THR A 594 -10.29 4.94 -25.67
C THR A 594 -10.09 3.96 -26.81
N SER A 595 -9.21 4.30 -27.75
CA SER A 595 -8.78 3.37 -28.80
C SER A 595 -8.13 2.11 -28.21
N ALA A 596 -8.21 0.97 -28.92
CA ALA A 596 -7.57 -0.29 -28.51
C ALA A 596 -6.03 -0.18 -28.36
N LEU A 597 -5.42 0.89 -28.88
CA LEU A 597 -4.01 1.20 -28.68
C LEU A 597 -3.69 1.53 -27.22
N TRP A 598 -4.66 2.09 -26.47
CA TRP A 598 -4.50 2.30 -25.03
C TRP A 598 -4.28 0.98 -24.29
N GLU A 599 -4.90 -0.12 -24.71
CA GLU A 599 -4.67 -1.45 -24.10
C GLU A 599 -3.28 -2.03 -24.46
N LEU A 600 -2.65 -1.58 -25.54
CA LEU A 600 -1.33 -2.04 -25.96
C LEU A 600 -0.20 -1.20 -25.34
N GLU A 601 -0.38 0.12 -25.27
CA GLU A 601 0.54 1.03 -24.56
C GLU A 601 0.37 0.92 -23.03
N PHE A 602 -0.86 0.64 -22.57
CA PHE A 602 -1.26 0.57 -21.16
C PHE A 602 -2.30 -0.57 -20.91
N PRO A 603 -1.88 -1.85 -20.90
CA PRO A 603 -2.78 -3.02 -20.76
C PRO A 603 -3.56 -3.11 -19.44
N PHE A 604 -3.27 -2.21 -18.50
CA PHE A 604 -4.08 -1.93 -17.33
C PHE A 604 -4.07 -0.40 -17.19
N HIS A 605 -5.25 0.22 -17.15
CA HIS A 605 -5.55 1.66 -17.23
C HIS A 605 -4.84 2.52 -16.16
N ALA A 606 -3.51 2.53 -16.16
CA ALA A 606 -2.63 3.14 -15.15
C ALA A 606 -2.56 4.66 -15.27
N ILE A 607 -3.13 5.19 -16.33
CA ILE A 607 -3.44 6.59 -16.57
C ILE A 607 -4.92 6.58 -16.92
N THR A 608 -5.76 7.27 -16.16
CA THR A 608 -7.05 7.71 -16.69
C THR A 608 -6.69 8.85 -17.64
N PRO A 609 -6.91 8.71 -18.96
CA PRO A 609 -6.78 9.85 -19.86
C PRO A 609 -7.58 11.01 -19.28
N SER A 610 -7.11 12.23 -19.47
CA SER A 610 -7.89 13.40 -19.06
C SER A 610 -9.31 13.25 -19.62
N ASP A 611 -10.33 13.48 -18.78
CA ASP A 611 -11.71 13.43 -19.24
C ASP A 611 -11.88 14.55 -20.28
N ARG A 612 -12.12 14.18 -21.53
CA ARG A 612 -12.15 15.11 -22.65
C ARG A 612 -13.54 15.17 -23.22
N GLU A 613 -14.14 16.35 -23.19
CA GLU A 613 -15.35 16.66 -23.94
C GLU A 613 -15.10 16.65 -25.46
N TYR A 614 -13.85 16.87 -25.91
CA TYR A 614 -13.46 16.91 -27.32
C TYR A 614 -12.21 16.07 -27.61
N CYS A 615 -12.26 15.27 -28.67
CA CYS A 615 -11.08 14.59 -29.23
C CYS A 615 -10.46 15.45 -30.34
N ILE A 616 -9.15 15.70 -30.24
CA ILE A 616 -8.40 16.45 -31.26
C ILE A 616 -8.50 15.80 -32.64
N SER A 617 -8.67 14.47 -32.70
CA SER A 617 -8.75 13.71 -33.95
C SER A 617 -9.95 14.08 -34.82
N SER A 618 -11.02 14.58 -34.20
CA SER A 618 -12.20 15.10 -34.90
C SER A 618 -11.83 16.22 -35.89
N ALA A 619 -10.76 16.98 -35.62
CA ALA A 619 -10.31 18.07 -36.46
C ALA A 619 -9.95 17.62 -37.88
N TRP A 620 -9.23 16.50 -38.03
CA TRP A 620 -8.84 15.99 -39.35
C TRP A 620 -9.77 14.91 -39.88
N LEU A 621 -10.35 14.08 -39.01
CA LEU A 621 -11.27 13.02 -39.43
C LEU A 621 -12.52 13.60 -40.12
N SER A 622 -13.09 14.68 -39.56
CA SER A 622 -14.26 15.38 -40.15
C SER A 622 -13.98 15.97 -41.55
N GLN A 623 -12.72 16.16 -41.92
CA GLN A 623 -12.31 16.73 -43.22
C GLN A 623 -11.76 15.66 -44.18
N GLY A 624 -11.83 14.37 -43.80
CA GLY A 624 -11.41 13.24 -44.63
C GLY A 624 -9.90 12.94 -44.61
N TYR A 625 -9.18 13.42 -43.60
CA TYR A 625 -7.75 13.15 -43.39
C TYR A 625 -7.55 12.03 -42.35
N ARG A 626 -6.45 11.27 -42.47
CA ARG A 626 -5.98 10.30 -41.48
C ARG A 626 -4.49 10.45 -41.23
N ILE A 627 -4.04 10.03 -40.04
CA ILE A 627 -2.61 9.94 -39.72
C ILE A 627 -2.00 8.78 -40.51
N MET A 628 -0.96 9.07 -41.30
CA MET A 628 -0.18 8.07 -42.04
C MET A 628 1.08 7.67 -41.29
N ARG A 629 1.69 8.60 -40.55
CA ARG A 629 2.87 8.34 -39.70
C ARG A 629 2.90 9.34 -38.55
N LEU A 630 2.99 8.83 -37.32
CA LEU A 630 3.25 9.58 -36.11
C LEU A 630 4.69 9.27 -35.64
N ARG A 631 5.47 10.30 -35.29
CA ARG A 631 6.80 10.14 -34.69
C ARG A 631 6.90 11.02 -33.46
N LEU A 632 6.71 10.43 -32.28
CA LEU A 632 6.76 11.14 -30.99
C LEU A 632 8.16 11.70 -30.69
N ALA A 633 9.22 10.94 -30.97
CA ALA A 633 10.61 11.36 -30.73
C ALA A 633 10.99 12.66 -31.47
N ASP A 634 10.51 12.81 -32.71
CA ASP A 634 10.77 13.97 -33.56
C ASP A 634 9.63 15.02 -33.50
N ARG A 635 8.57 14.76 -32.71
CA ARG A 635 7.34 15.55 -32.59
C ARG A 635 6.73 15.94 -33.94
N ARG A 636 6.62 14.97 -34.84
CA ARG A 636 6.15 15.15 -36.23
C ARG A 636 5.04 14.18 -36.60
N ILE A 637 4.05 14.68 -37.33
CA ILE A 637 2.89 13.92 -37.81
C ILE A 637 2.71 14.15 -39.30
N VAL A 638 2.47 13.07 -40.04
CA VAL A 638 2.14 13.10 -41.48
C VAL A 638 0.70 12.66 -41.66
N PHE A 639 -0.14 13.56 -42.15
CA PHE A 639 -1.54 13.30 -42.50
C PHE A 639 -1.68 13.05 -43.99
N ARG A 640 -2.64 12.19 -44.37
CA ARG A 640 -3.02 11.95 -45.77
C ARG A 640 -4.53 12.01 -45.91
N ARG A 641 -5.01 12.68 -46.95
CA ARG A 641 -6.42 12.69 -47.31
C ARG A 641 -6.82 11.34 -47.90
N VAL A 642 -7.85 10.73 -47.33
CA VAL A 642 -8.38 9.41 -47.72
C VAL A 642 -9.76 9.53 -48.36
N VAL A 643 -10.52 10.58 -48.02
CA VAL A 643 -11.85 10.83 -48.59
C VAL A 643 -11.91 12.26 -49.15
N SER A 644 -12.36 12.39 -50.41
CA SER A 644 -12.62 13.68 -51.07
C SER A 644 -14.10 14.05 -50.95
N GLY A 645 -14.41 15.36 -50.92
CA GLY A 645 -15.79 15.84 -50.95
C GLY A 645 -16.55 15.85 -49.62
N VAL A 646 -15.86 15.65 -48.48
CA VAL A 646 -16.46 15.81 -47.14
C VAL A 646 -16.62 17.31 -46.84
N SER A 647 -17.70 17.93 -47.31
CA SER A 647 -18.20 19.15 -46.70
C SER A 647 -18.97 18.71 -45.47
N GLY A 648 -18.50 19.02 -44.26
CA GLY A 648 -19.07 18.58 -42.97
C GLY A 648 -20.47 19.11 -42.63
N LEU A 649 -21.37 19.18 -43.61
CA LEU A 649 -22.78 19.52 -43.49
C LEU A 649 -23.60 18.29 -43.90
N GLU A 650 -24.17 17.58 -42.92
CA GLU A 650 -25.21 16.59 -43.19
C GLU A 650 -26.50 17.32 -43.55
N ILE A 651 -26.89 17.28 -44.82
CA ILE A 651 -28.21 17.76 -45.26
C ILE A 651 -29.23 16.66 -44.91
N PRO A 652 -30.27 16.94 -44.10
CA PRO A 652 -31.30 15.97 -43.78
C PRO A 652 -31.87 15.31 -45.04
N LYS A 653 -31.99 13.98 -45.06
CA LYS A 653 -32.51 13.20 -46.21
C LYS A 653 -33.84 13.72 -46.76
N ALA A 654 -34.67 14.31 -45.90
CA ALA A 654 -35.94 14.94 -46.27
C ALA A 654 -35.79 16.09 -47.29
N LEU A 655 -34.63 16.75 -47.35
CA LEU A 655 -34.33 17.86 -48.26
C LEU A 655 -33.70 17.43 -49.58
N THR A 656 -33.21 16.18 -49.67
CA THR A 656 -32.54 15.64 -50.86
C THR A 656 -33.38 14.61 -51.61
N GLU A 657 -34.29 13.91 -50.92
CA GLU A 657 -35.06 12.80 -51.51
C GLU A 657 -36.43 13.21 -52.08
N ARG A 658 -36.96 14.39 -51.71
CA ARG A 658 -38.27 14.87 -52.17
C ARG A 658 -38.22 16.35 -52.51
N LYS A 659 -39.00 16.74 -53.52
CA LYS A 659 -39.23 18.16 -53.80
C LYS A 659 -39.97 18.76 -52.61
N LEU A 660 -39.39 19.80 -52.00
CA LEU A 660 -40.00 20.50 -50.88
C LEU A 660 -41.41 21.01 -51.25
N PRO A 661 -42.41 20.90 -50.37
CA PRO A 661 -43.72 21.50 -50.61
C PRO A 661 -43.58 22.99 -50.89
N ASP A 662 -44.30 23.52 -51.88
CA ASP A 662 -44.17 24.93 -52.28
C ASP A 662 -44.38 25.90 -51.10
N LYS A 663 -45.22 25.51 -50.13
CA LYS A 663 -45.42 26.26 -48.88
C LYS A 663 -44.16 26.34 -48.00
N ALA A 664 -43.41 25.24 -47.88
CA ALA A 664 -42.16 25.22 -47.12
C ALA A 664 -41.05 26.01 -47.84
N VAL A 665 -41.04 25.98 -49.18
CA VAL A 665 -40.12 26.83 -49.97
C VAL A 665 -40.46 28.30 -49.80
N TYR A 666 -41.74 28.65 -49.75
CA TYR A 666 -42.20 30.02 -49.52
C TYR A 666 -41.83 30.51 -48.10
N GLU A 667 -42.11 29.71 -47.06
CA GLU A 667 -41.76 30.05 -45.67
C GLU A 667 -40.24 30.18 -45.47
N ALA A 668 -39.44 29.29 -46.07
CA ALA A 668 -37.99 29.38 -46.01
C ALA A 668 -37.47 30.64 -46.70
N LYS A 669 -37.99 30.96 -47.90
CA LYS A 669 -37.61 32.20 -48.60
C LYS A 669 -37.95 33.44 -47.80
N ASP A 670 -39.16 33.52 -47.25
CA ASP A 670 -39.59 34.69 -46.46
C ASP A 670 -38.74 34.85 -45.19
N PHE A 671 -38.40 33.73 -44.54
CA PHE A 671 -37.49 33.73 -43.38
C PHE A 671 -36.08 34.20 -43.75
N PHE A 672 -35.50 33.71 -44.85
CA PHE A 672 -34.16 34.14 -45.29
C PHE A 672 -34.15 35.57 -45.79
N ASP A 673 -35.18 36.02 -46.53
CA ASP A 673 -35.32 37.41 -46.97
C ASP A 673 -35.45 38.35 -45.76
N TYR A 674 -36.18 37.93 -44.71
CA TYR A 674 -36.23 38.66 -43.44
C TYR A 674 -34.85 38.72 -42.77
N LEU A 675 -34.10 37.62 -42.70
CA LEU A 675 -32.77 37.60 -42.09
C LEU A 675 -31.78 38.49 -42.86
N ILE A 676 -31.75 38.39 -44.19
CA ILE A 676 -30.92 39.22 -45.07
C ILE A 676 -31.24 40.70 -44.86
N LYS A 677 -32.53 41.04 -44.80
CA LYS A 677 -32.97 42.42 -44.57
C LYS A 677 -32.68 42.93 -43.16
N LYS A 678 -32.82 42.09 -42.13
CA LYS A 678 -32.61 42.44 -40.73
C LYS A 678 -31.14 42.62 -40.38
N TYR A 679 -30.27 41.80 -40.97
CA TYR A 679 -28.84 41.76 -40.67
C TYR A 679 -27.95 42.29 -41.78
N ALA A 680 -28.53 42.80 -42.88
CA ALA A 680 -27.82 43.36 -44.04
C ALA A 680 -26.77 42.41 -44.65
N LEU A 681 -27.16 41.14 -44.86
CA LEU A 681 -26.31 40.08 -45.42
C LEU A 681 -26.18 40.13 -46.95
#